data_AF-A0A660VY76-F1
#
_entry.id   AF-A0A660VY76-F1
#
_cell.length_a   1.000
_cell.length_b   1.000
_cell.length_c   1.000
_cell.angle_alpha   90.00
_cell.angle_beta   90.00
_cell.angle_gamma   90.00
#
_symmetry.space_group_name_H-M   'P 1'
#
loop_
_entity.id
_entity.type
_entity.pdbx_description
1 polymer ?
#
loop_
_entity_poly.entity_id
_entity_poly.type
_entity_poly.pdbx_seq_one_letter_code
_entity_poly.pdbx_strand_id
1 'polypeptide(L)'
;MMPGTDGRERGARHDLWLPSDASRVPGVRDCRGLTPCCLHGLLWLLLILGSACGPAPEPGPGFLRLQLEPEQRGESLEAPHNVTFVLTDELTRWKFLKQSASLWPAADGRPARMIFGATKQQGPLRITRLGALNMAGVRGLRVMASFSGHGSLQVGLLSGGKVVGLSLPRQLVQSEQPVAINLVLGAKSRDLPDIDGLRFVCRGTKRRLGLVSVELMSEYDLASLPFPGGHVLLGEVWREGRSVVTGAPLVVQVTPGAESQLAFSVGLPRSLARPEGAEPDTLRVSLVWQGQTLDQRVFDVDTRQARRHRRWLDVRWSLGSYAGLELTLRFEMDPGPGGGDAAAIVAEARLEHAREQMPLVLLITSDTHRADHLGAAGADWLQTPVLDALAARGALFLDCYSPTNVTGPAHQAMLTGWHPRDLPPVKNSVVLGELMPTLAERFAAAGWRTLAVVSAKHLGHKFSGLGRGFDRLSRPESTMRDGAASVALLERWLEAEAGHPLFVWLHLFDAHAPYEPSAEFDRLYYDATRDPFALDFGHPGPMAPRDMPGLKDMSYARAQYAAEVTGLDALLEPLLELPRVRAGVVAFVGDHGEGLGQYDVHFDHAELYPETVAVPLILTAPAITPGTLDERPVLSLDLGRTLLDLAGLGEVPFPGRSLLSEARAGPRFVISSGGRSALAVDGPWMLRLQLTEHHGTYTSRGYALHETELFDRVADPACRRELSAEQPERTRAMRAGLVAWLSRASTEGQGEALEDEDTGAMLAELGYAGMTEMKASVLWVPDECESCRRWEPRR
;
A
#
# COMPACT_ATOMS: atom_id res chain seq x y z
N MET A 1 31.25 14.62 39.93
CA MET A 1 32.04 13.97 41.00
C MET A 1 31.40 12.62 41.33
N MET A 2 32.22 11.57 41.44
CA MET A 2 31.95 10.21 41.93
C MET A 2 32.67 10.08 43.31
N PRO A 3 32.38 9.13 44.24
CA PRO A 3 32.23 7.65 44.07
C PRO A 3 30.89 7.10 44.64
N GLY A 4 30.46 5.83 44.52
CA GLY A 4 31.12 4.51 44.61
C GLY A 4 30.73 3.84 45.96
N THR A 5 30.51 2.54 46.17
CA THR A 5 30.83 1.30 45.41
C THR A 5 29.96 0.10 45.85
N ASP A 6 29.78 -0.90 44.95
CA ASP A 6 29.63 -2.36 45.13
C ASP A 6 28.75 -3.04 46.22
N GLY A 7 28.05 -4.11 45.78
CA GLY A 7 27.42 -5.12 46.65
C GLY A 7 26.75 -6.25 45.85
N ARG A 8 27.31 -7.48 45.92
CA ARG A 8 26.92 -8.65 45.10
C ARG A 8 26.00 -9.65 45.84
N GLU A 9 25.29 -10.45 45.02
CA GLU A 9 24.93 -11.87 45.22
C GLU A 9 23.64 -12.36 45.93
N ARG A 10 23.00 -13.34 45.23
CA ARG A 10 22.33 -14.58 45.69
C ARG A 10 21.24 -14.52 46.78
N GLY A 11 19.98 -14.58 46.36
CA GLY A 11 18.87 -15.10 47.17
C GLY A 11 18.68 -16.62 46.98
N ALA A 12 18.79 -17.39 48.07
CA ALA A 12 18.59 -18.84 48.08
C ALA A 12 17.13 -19.25 48.33
N ARG A 13 16.79 -20.53 48.08
CA ARG A 13 15.47 -21.12 48.34
C ARG A 13 15.25 -21.39 49.83
N HIS A 14 13.99 -21.29 50.27
CA HIS A 14 13.45 -22.12 51.36
C HIS A 14 12.02 -22.57 51.02
N ASP A 15 11.81 -23.89 50.98
CA ASP A 15 10.50 -24.54 50.95
C ASP A 15 10.11 -24.94 52.39
N LEU A 16 8.83 -24.89 52.79
CA LEU A 16 8.23 -25.84 53.76
C LEU A 16 6.67 -25.76 53.78
N TRP A 17 6.03 -26.70 54.47
CA TRP A 17 4.73 -27.30 54.08
C TRP A 17 3.60 -27.27 55.15
N LEU A 18 2.33 -27.22 54.67
CA LEU A 18 1.08 -27.76 55.27
C LEU A 18 0.61 -27.21 56.66
N PRO A 19 -0.63 -27.51 57.17
CA PRO A 19 -1.67 -28.46 56.71
C PRO A 19 -3.11 -27.89 56.62
N SER A 20 -4.09 -28.81 56.55
CA SER A 20 -5.51 -28.63 56.21
C SER A 20 -6.49 -28.52 57.40
N ASP A 21 -7.50 -27.65 57.21
CA ASP A 21 -8.91 -27.76 57.63
C ASP A 21 -9.41 -27.49 59.08
N ALA A 22 -10.70 -27.13 59.15
CA ALA A 22 -11.66 -27.17 60.27
C ALA A 22 -11.67 -26.12 61.42
N SER A 23 -12.49 -25.07 61.22
CA SER A 23 -13.57 -24.58 62.14
C SER A 23 -13.27 -23.82 63.47
N ARG A 24 -13.89 -22.62 63.64
CA ARG A 24 -14.72 -22.15 64.81
C ARG A 24 -14.99 -20.60 64.83
N VAL A 25 -16.18 -20.18 64.39
CA VAL A 25 -17.24 -19.32 65.03
C VAL A 25 -16.87 -18.42 66.26
N PRO A 26 -17.46 -17.22 66.53
CA PRO A 26 -18.07 -16.13 65.71
C PRO A 26 -17.68 -14.66 66.16
N GLY A 27 -18.25 -13.61 65.55
CA GLY A 27 -18.41 -12.29 66.22
C GLY A 27 -18.59 -11.05 65.30
N VAL A 28 -19.75 -10.36 65.40
CA VAL A 28 -20.05 -9.10 64.66
C VAL A 28 -20.49 -8.01 65.65
N ARG A 29 -20.04 -6.76 65.45
CA ARG A 29 -20.78 -5.52 65.79
C ARG A 29 -20.13 -4.25 65.21
N ASP A 30 -20.93 -3.47 64.47
CA ASP A 30 -21.09 -1.99 64.44
C ASP A 30 -19.90 -1.03 64.71
N CYS A 31 -19.77 0.15 64.05
CA CYS A 31 -20.43 0.71 62.85
C CYS A 31 -19.78 2.06 62.44
N ARG A 32 -19.98 2.49 61.17
CA ARG A 32 -19.89 3.87 60.61
C ARG A 32 -18.50 4.56 60.46
N GLY A 33 -18.14 4.84 59.20
CA GLY A 33 -17.10 5.80 58.80
C GLY A 33 -16.72 5.67 57.30
N LEU A 34 -17.03 6.70 56.50
CA LEU A 34 -16.60 6.82 55.09
C LEU A 34 -15.12 7.28 55.06
N THR A 35 -14.20 6.95 54.14
CA THR A 35 -14.13 6.21 52.84
C THR A 35 -12.62 6.15 52.46
N PRO A 36 -12.11 5.48 51.39
CA PRO A 36 -12.65 4.48 50.45
C PRO A 36 -11.79 3.17 50.40
N CYS A 37 -11.87 2.41 49.29
CA CYS A 37 -11.00 1.30 48.85
C CYS A 37 -11.19 -0.12 49.44
N CYS A 38 -11.09 -1.10 48.52
CA CYS A 38 -10.88 -2.54 48.69
C CYS A 38 -12.06 -3.43 49.16
N LEU A 39 -12.18 -4.57 48.48
CA LEU A 39 -13.07 -5.74 48.69
C LEU A 39 -14.58 -5.47 48.66
N HIS A 40 -15.24 -6.02 47.63
CA HIS A 40 -16.46 -6.85 47.79
C HIS A 40 -16.52 -7.85 46.63
N GLY A 41 -16.22 -9.11 46.91
CA GLY A 41 -16.60 -10.26 46.10
C GLY A 41 -17.43 -11.21 46.98
N LEU A 42 -18.28 -12.03 46.34
CA LEU A 42 -19.17 -13.01 46.98
C LEU A 42 -20.28 -12.43 47.87
N LEU A 43 -21.42 -12.11 47.26
CA LEU A 43 -22.71 -12.77 47.55
C LEU A 43 -23.71 -12.54 46.40
N TRP A 44 -24.88 -13.18 46.47
CA TRP A 44 -25.99 -13.17 45.49
C TRP A 44 -25.90 -14.15 44.32
N LEU A 45 -26.12 -15.42 44.65
CA LEU A 45 -26.71 -16.40 43.74
C LEU A 45 -27.59 -17.35 44.56
N LEU A 46 -28.91 -17.09 44.58
CA LEU A 46 -30.04 -17.97 44.90
C LEU A 46 -31.26 -17.16 45.36
N LEU A 47 -32.15 -16.82 44.42
CA LEU A 47 -33.61 -16.78 44.62
C LEU A 47 -34.29 -16.61 43.25
N ILE A 48 -35.49 -17.20 43.13
CA ILE A 48 -36.37 -17.18 41.94
C ILE A 48 -35.99 -18.20 40.84
N LEU A 49 -36.40 -19.45 41.06
CA LEU A 49 -37.09 -20.22 40.03
C LEU A 49 -38.51 -20.54 40.52
N GLY A 50 -39.48 -20.41 39.62
CA GLY A 50 -40.88 -20.79 39.81
C GLY A 50 -41.83 -19.81 39.11
N SER A 51 -42.88 -20.24 38.40
CA SER A 51 -43.25 -21.60 37.94
C SER A 51 -44.50 -21.51 37.05
N ALA A 52 -44.49 -22.07 35.83
CA ALA A 52 -45.72 -22.40 35.08
C ALA A 52 -45.49 -23.34 33.88
N CYS A 53 -46.38 -24.34 33.74
CA CYS A 53 -46.77 -25.08 32.53
C CYS A 53 -45.82 -26.08 31.82
N GLY A 54 -46.14 -27.38 31.98
CA GLY A 54 -46.15 -28.36 30.88
C GLY A 54 -45.02 -29.41 30.85
N PRO A 55 -45.33 -30.73 30.76
CA PRO A 55 -44.31 -31.77 30.63
C PRO A 55 -43.90 -32.05 29.17
N ALA A 56 -42.62 -32.34 28.95
CA ALA A 56 -42.08 -32.94 27.74
C ALA A 56 -41.13 -34.10 28.13
N PRO A 57 -40.99 -35.16 27.31
CA PRO A 57 -40.40 -36.43 27.73
C PRO A 57 -38.86 -36.45 27.80
N GLU A 58 -38.33 -37.47 28.48
CA GLU A 58 -36.91 -37.68 28.78
C GLU A 58 -35.99 -37.86 27.55
N PRO A 59 -34.73 -37.39 27.66
CA PRO A 59 -33.57 -38.03 27.03
C PRO A 59 -32.72 -38.82 28.05
N GLY A 60 -32.22 -39.98 27.62
CA GLY A 60 -31.57 -41.00 28.46
C GLY A 60 -30.13 -40.71 28.95
N PRO A 61 -29.45 -41.74 29.49
CA PRO A 61 -28.33 -41.58 30.42
C PRO A 61 -26.96 -41.35 29.74
N GLY A 62 -26.09 -40.55 30.36
CA GLY A 62 -24.73 -40.35 29.85
C GLY A 62 -23.84 -39.34 30.58
N PHE A 63 -23.72 -39.39 31.91
CA PHE A 63 -22.65 -38.67 32.62
C PHE A 63 -21.55 -39.63 33.07
N LEU A 64 -20.35 -39.51 32.49
CA LEU A 64 -19.15 -40.22 32.93
C LEU A 64 -18.16 -39.23 33.54
N ARG A 65 -17.82 -39.46 34.80
CA ARG A 65 -16.91 -38.62 35.60
C ARG A 65 -15.51 -39.22 35.50
N LEU A 66 -14.56 -38.50 34.90
CA LEU A 66 -13.16 -38.94 34.86
C LEU A 66 -12.28 -38.18 35.85
N GLN A 67 -11.40 -38.94 36.49
CA GLN A 67 -10.49 -38.57 37.56
C GLN A 67 -9.06 -38.70 37.01
N LEU A 68 -8.12 -37.84 37.43
CA LEU A 68 -6.77 -37.79 36.87
C LEU A 68 -5.78 -38.61 37.69
N GLU A 69 -5.02 -39.47 37.00
CA GLU A 69 -3.83 -40.20 37.48
C GLU A 69 -2.66 -39.92 36.51
N PRO A 70 -1.38 -39.94 36.93
CA PRO A 70 -0.23 -39.66 36.05
C PRO A 70 0.35 -40.92 35.38
N GLU A 71 0.60 -40.85 34.07
CA GLU A 71 1.09 -42.00 33.27
C GLU A 71 2.52 -42.46 33.59
N GLN A 72 2.73 -43.78 33.59
CA GLN A 72 3.99 -44.40 33.18
C GLN A 72 3.95 -44.81 31.70
N ARG A 73 5.12 -44.91 31.07
CA ARG A 73 5.30 -45.27 29.65
C ARG A 73 5.03 -46.75 29.39
N GLY A 74 4.32 -47.08 28.30
CA GLY A 74 4.36 -48.43 27.70
C GLY A 74 3.28 -48.74 26.67
N GLU A 75 3.68 -48.73 25.38
CA GLU A 75 3.05 -49.43 24.23
C GLU A 75 1.56 -49.17 23.88
N SER A 76 1.15 -49.73 22.73
CA SER A 76 0.03 -49.29 21.89
C SER A 76 -1.33 -49.86 22.25
N LEU A 77 -2.41 -49.10 21.94
CA LEU A 77 -3.68 -49.63 21.40
C LEU A 77 -4.50 -48.49 20.74
N GLU A 78 -5.53 -48.89 19.97
CA GLU A 78 -6.21 -48.04 18.98
C GLU A 78 -7.28 -47.09 19.55
N ALA A 79 -7.78 -46.15 18.72
CA ALA A 79 -8.59 -45.00 19.11
C ALA A 79 -10.04 -45.34 19.55
N PRO A 80 -10.73 -44.42 20.27
CA PRO A 80 -11.41 -43.31 19.58
C PRO A 80 -11.02 -41.90 20.08
N HIS A 81 -11.27 -40.90 19.24
CA HIS A 81 -10.72 -39.55 19.39
C HIS A 81 -11.40 -38.70 20.47
N ASN A 82 -10.63 -38.35 21.52
CA ASN A 82 -10.87 -37.18 22.36
C ASN A 82 -9.71 -36.19 22.18
N VAL A 83 -9.98 -34.99 21.64
CA VAL A 83 -8.94 -33.98 21.38
C VAL A 83 -8.71 -33.15 22.64
N THR A 84 -7.67 -33.51 23.40
CA THR A 84 -7.14 -32.68 24.50
C THR A 84 -6.07 -31.74 23.95
N PHE A 85 -6.26 -30.42 24.11
CA PHE A 85 -5.30 -29.41 23.68
C PHE A 85 -4.13 -29.33 24.66
N VAL A 86 -2.91 -29.60 24.17
CA VAL A 86 -1.67 -29.49 24.97
C VAL A 86 -0.81 -28.36 24.41
N LEU A 87 -0.82 -27.22 25.10
CA LEU A 87 0.06 -26.09 24.81
C LEU A 87 1.45 -26.36 25.39
N THR A 88 2.41 -26.72 24.55
CA THR A 88 3.84 -26.70 24.87
C THR A 88 4.50 -25.47 24.27
N ASP A 89 5.30 -24.79 25.08
CA ASP A 89 6.21 -23.73 24.63
C ASP A 89 7.49 -23.81 25.46
N GLU A 90 8.65 -23.79 24.82
CA GLU A 90 9.91 -23.50 25.51
C GLU A 90 10.12 -21.99 25.48
N LEU A 91 10.09 -21.37 26.67
CA LEU A 91 10.30 -19.94 26.95
C LEU A 91 9.13 -18.97 26.66
N THR A 92 8.06 -19.05 27.47
CA THR A 92 7.71 -18.02 28.51
C THR A 92 6.51 -18.46 29.37
N ARG A 93 6.45 -18.04 30.64
CA ARG A 93 5.34 -18.37 31.57
C ARG A 93 4.07 -17.55 31.28
N TRP A 94 2.95 -18.24 31.04
CA TRP A 94 1.60 -17.65 30.92
C TRP A 94 0.76 -17.89 32.19
N LYS A 95 -0.18 -16.99 32.50
CA LYS A 95 -1.27 -17.22 33.47
C LYS A 95 -2.60 -17.23 32.72
N PHE A 96 -3.28 -18.37 32.70
CA PHE A 96 -4.62 -18.51 32.12
C PHE A 96 -5.70 -18.24 33.17
N LEU A 97 -6.79 -17.57 32.76
CA LEU A 97 -8.06 -17.62 33.48
C LEU A 97 -8.78 -18.91 33.08
N LYS A 98 -9.21 -19.69 34.07
CA LYS A 98 -10.00 -20.91 33.85
C LYS A 98 -11.39 -20.54 33.33
N GLN A 99 -11.61 -20.64 32.01
CA GLN A 99 -12.96 -20.67 31.42
C GLN A 99 -13.02 -21.72 30.30
N SER A 100 -14.16 -22.40 30.23
CA SER A 100 -14.44 -23.52 29.33
C SER A 100 -14.59 -23.05 27.89
N ALA A 101 -13.92 -23.74 26.95
CA ALA A 101 -14.30 -23.67 25.54
C ALA A 101 -15.63 -24.42 25.36
N SER A 102 -16.66 -23.73 24.87
CA SER A 102 -17.96 -24.32 24.52
C SER A 102 -18.05 -24.48 23.02
N LEU A 103 -17.99 -25.73 22.54
CA LEU A 103 -18.36 -26.07 21.17
C LEU A 103 -19.90 -26.04 21.07
N TRP A 104 -20.43 -25.11 20.27
CA TRP A 104 -21.81 -25.15 19.81
C TRP A 104 -21.82 -25.58 18.34
N PRO A 105 -22.11 -26.85 18.02
CA PRO A 105 -22.50 -27.21 16.67
C PRO A 105 -23.90 -26.63 16.40
N ALA A 106 -24.02 -25.80 15.37
CA ALA A 106 -25.33 -25.42 14.85
C ALA A 106 -25.87 -26.59 14.00
N ALA A 107 -27.07 -27.06 14.30
CA ALA A 107 -27.66 -28.24 13.65
C ALA A 107 -28.09 -28.01 12.18
N ASP A 108 -27.78 -26.84 11.63
CA ASP A 108 -28.25 -26.31 10.34
C ASP A 108 -27.12 -26.02 9.33
N GLY A 109 -25.90 -26.50 9.59
CA GLY A 109 -24.78 -26.43 8.64
C GLY A 109 -23.94 -25.15 8.68
N ARG A 110 -24.13 -24.27 9.68
CA ARG A 110 -23.28 -23.08 9.88
C ARG A 110 -21.86 -23.43 10.37
N PRO A 111 -20.85 -22.59 10.09
CA PRO A 111 -19.47 -22.85 10.47
C PRO A 111 -19.25 -22.88 11.99
N ALA A 112 -18.36 -23.77 12.44
CA ALA A 112 -18.00 -23.91 13.86
C ALA A 112 -17.25 -22.66 14.38
N ARG A 113 -17.68 -22.18 15.56
CA ARG A 113 -17.04 -21.07 16.28
C ARG A 113 -16.21 -21.57 17.46
N MET A 114 -14.94 -21.19 17.51
CA MET A 114 -14.08 -21.38 18.68
C MET A 114 -13.71 -20.03 19.29
N ILE A 115 -14.04 -19.81 20.56
CA ILE A 115 -13.73 -18.60 21.33
C ILE A 115 -12.56 -18.90 22.26
N PHE A 116 -11.58 -17.99 22.32
CA PHE A 116 -10.42 -18.07 23.22
C PHE A 116 -10.32 -16.80 24.07
N GLY A 117 -9.50 -16.85 25.13
CA GLY A 117 -9.17 -15.68 25.95
C GLY A 117 -7.81 -15.84 26.62
N ALA A 118 -6.85 -14.97 26.30
CA ALA A 118 -5.48 -15.05 26.81
C ALA A 118 -4.84 -13.66 26.99
N THR A 119 -3.97 -13.50 27.99
CA THR A 119 -3.28 -12.23 28.28
C THR A 119 -1.84 -12.41 28.79
N LYS A 120 -0.84 -12.21 27.90
CA LYS A 120 0.63 -12.04 28.14
C LYS A 120 1.40 -13.20 28.84
N GLN A 121 2.71 -13.42 28.60
CA GLN A 121 3.77 -12.56 28.03
C GLN A 121 4.60 -13.21 26.90
N GLN A 122 5.16 -12.36 26.02
CA GLN A 122 6.30 -12.55 25.11
C GLN A 122 6.55 -13.94 24.48
N GLY A 123 6.22 -14.03 23.19
CA GLY A 123 6.60 -15.11 22.27
C GLY A 123 5.69 -15.04 21.03
N PRO A 124 6.05 -15.69 19.91
CA PRO A 124 5.06 -16.03 18.89
C PRO A 124 4.02 -16.97 19.52
N LEU A 125 2.72 -16.69 19.35
CA LEU A 125 1.70 -17.57 19.92
C LEU A 125 1.58 -18.82 19.03
N ARG A 126 2.11 -19.95 19.51
CA ARG A 126 1.96 -21.25 18.84
C ARG A 126 0.78 -22.00 19.43
N ILE A 127 -0.32 -22.10 18.68
CA ILE A 127 -1.40 -23.03 19.02
C ILE A 127 -1.04 -24.38 18.41
N THR A 128 -0.31 -25.18 19.19
CA THR A 128 0.12 -26.53 18.80
C THR A 128 -1.05 -27.50 18.97
N ARG A 129 -1.44 -28.18 17.88
CA ARG A 129 -2.61 -29.08 17.79
C ARG A 129 -3.97 -28.39 17.94
N LEU A 130 -4.50 -27.95 16.80
CA LEU A 130 -5.89 -28.27 16.50
C LEU A 130 -5.97 -29.78 16.24
N GLY A 131 -7.06 -30.44 16.66
CA GLY A 131 -7.36 -31.77 16.14
C GLY A 131 -7.52 -31.68 14.62
N ALA A 132 -7.11 -32.72 13.87
CA ALA A 132 -7.02 -32.69 12.41
C ALA A 132 -8.26 -32.03 11.78
N LEU A 133 -8.07 -30.81 11.27
CA LEU A 133 -9.17 -30.06 10.68
C LEU A 133 -9.42 -30.64 9.30
N ASN A 134 -10.61 -31.18 9.08
CA ASN A 134 -11.04 -31.56 7.75
C ASN A 134 -11.20 -30.29 6.90
N MET A 135 -10.18 -29.99 6.08
CA MET A 135 -10.15 -28.84 5.20
C MET A 135 -10.91 -29.07 3.88
N ALA A 136 -11.55 -30.25 3.69
CA ALA A 136 -12.39 -30.49 2.52
C ALA A 136 -13.53 -29.47 2.46
N GLY A 137 -13.57 -28.72 1.36
CA GLY A 137 -14.50 -27.61 1.17
C GLY A 137 -14.08 -26.29 1.83
N VAL A 138 -13.10 -26.24 2.74
CA VAL A 138 -12.67 -24.99 3.37
C VAL A 138 -11.93 -24.10 2.36
N ARG A 139 -12.43 -22.88 2.15
CA ARG A 139 -11.87 -21.84 1.26
C ARG A 139 -11.18 -20.71 2.02
N GLY A 140 -11.37 -20.60 3.33
CA GLY A 140 -10.76 -19.56 4.13
C GLY A 140 -10.80 -19.80 5.63
N LEU A 141 -10.02 -18.99 6.34
CA LEU A 141 -10.00 -18.90 7.80
C LEU A 141 -10.18 -17.43 8.20
N ARG A 142 -11.12 -17.14 9.10
CA ARG A 142 -11.24 -15.83 9.75
C ARG A 142 -10.75 -15.93 11.19
N VAL A 143 -10.01 -14.91 11.63
CA VAL A 143 -9.57 -14.71 13.00
C VAL A 143 -10.04 -13.34 13.46
N MET A 144 -10.92 -13.29 14.46
CA MET A 144 -11.29 -12.03 15.12
C MET A 144 -10.29 -11.75 16.24
N ALA A 145 -9.68 -10.56 16.26
CA ALA A 145 -8.68 -10.20 17.26
C ALA A 145 -8.72 -8.72 17.66
N SER A 146 -8.62 -8.41 18.95
CA SER A 146 -8.53 -7.05 19.49
C SER A 146 -7.10 -6.69 19.92
N PHE A 147 -6.73 -5.42 19.77
CA PHE A 147 -5.36 -4.94 19.96
C PHE A 147 -5.30 -3.59 20.67
N SER A 148 -4.32 -3.45 21.57
CA SER A 148 -3.91 -2.15 22.10
C SER A 148 -2.43 -1.87 21.83
N GLY A 149 -2.19 -0.80 21.07
CA GLY A 149 -0.90 -0.44 20.47
C GLY A 149 -0.95 -0.51 18.93
N HIS A 150 0.17 -0.15 18.29
CA HIS A 150 0.37 -0.29 16.85
C HIS A 150 1.23 -1.51 16.53
N GLY A 151 0.89 -2.23 15.47
CA GLY A 151 1.67 -3.36 14.98
C GLY A 151 1.01 -4.05 13.80
N SER A 152 1.56 -5.20 13.40
CA SER A 152 0.96 -6.09 12.40
C SER A 152 0.76 -7.49 12.97
N LEU A 153 -0.29 -8.19 12.49
CA LEU A 153 -0.50 -9.62 12.74
C LEU A 153 -0.58 -10.36 11.41
N GLN A 154 0.19 -11.45 11.33
CA GLN A 154 0.14 -12.44 10.27
C GLN A 154 -0.38 -13.76 10.84
N VAL A 155 -1.21 -14.45 10.07
CA VAL A 155 -1.77 -15.77 10.41
C VAL A 155 -1.25 -16.79 9.41
N GLY A 156 -0.72 -17.92 9.88
CA GLY A 156 -0.25 -19.01 9.04
C GLY A 156 -0.83 -20.36 9.43
N LEU A 157 -0.95 -21.25 8.44
CA LEU A 157 -1.33 -22.65 8.63
C LEU A 157 -0.10 -23.50 8.93
N LEU A 158 -0.26 -24.48 9.82
CA LEU A 158 0.73 -25.52 10.09
C LEU A 158 0.24 -26.88 9.60
N SER A 159 1.13 -27.67 9.01
CA SER A 159 0.96 -29.10 8.78
C SER A 159 2.28 -29.82 9.06
N GLY A 160 2.23 -30.89 9.84
CA GLY A 160 3.44 -31.55 10.37
C GLY A 160 4.35 -30.58 11.14
N GLY A 161 3.77 -29.54 11.75
CA GLY A 161 4.50 -28.44 12.40
C GLY A 161 5.27 -27.49 11.46
N LYS A 162 5.23 -27.67 10.13
CA LYS A 162 5.80 -26.75 9.13
C LYS A 162 4.74 -25.74 8.67
N VAL A 163 5.16 -24.53 8.31
CA VAL A 163 4.25 -23.52 7.73
C VAL A 163 3.93 -23.88 6.29
N VAL A 164 2.64 -24.03 5.95
CA VAL A 164 2.18 -24.40 4.59
C VAL A 164 1.35 -23.30 3.92
N GLY A 165 1.09 -22.20 4.62
CA GLY A 165 0.47 -20.99 4.08
C GLY A 165 0.52 -19.85 5.09
N LEU A 166 0.57 -18.60 4.62
CA LEU A 166 0.63 -17.38 5.42
C LEU A 166 -0.27 -16.30 4.81
N SER A 167 -0.92 -15.51 5.65
CA SER A 167 -1.63 -14.30 5.22
C SER A 167 -0.61 -13.21 4.86
N LEU A 168 -1.06 -12.18 4.14
CA LEU A 168 -0.37 -10.90 4.22
C LEU A 168 -0.40 -10.38 5.67
N PRO A 169 0.61 -9.63 6.13
CA PRO A 169 0.52 -8.92 7.41
C PRO A 169 -0.67 -7.96 7.37
N ARG A 170 -1.55 -8.00 8.37
CA ARG A 170 -2.58 -6.95 8.54
C ARG A 170 -2.07 -5.92 9.55
N GLN A 171 -1.97 -4.67 9.12
CA GLN A 171 -1.79 -3.50 10.00
C GLN A 171 -2.94 -3.43 11.01
N LEU A 172 -2.59 -3.21 12.27
CA LEU A 172 -3.49 -3.14 13.40
C LEU A 172 -3.22 -1.85 14.15
N VAL A 173 -4.10 -0.88 13.90
CA VAL A 173 -4.22 0.35 14.67
C VAL A 173 -5.02 0.02 15.94
N GLN A 174 -4.73 0.72 17.03
CA GLN A 174 -5.44 0.57 18.31
C GLN A 174 -6.96 0.59 18.11
N SER A 175 -7.62 -0.50 18.49
CA SER A 175 -9.07 -0.66 18.37
C SER A 175 -9.62 -1.41 19.57
N GLU A 176 -10.56 -0.79 20.28
CA GLU A 176 -11.35 -1.47 21.32
C GLU A 176 -12.32 -2.50 20.74
N GLN A 177 -12.64 -2.38 19.44
CA GLN A 177 -13.44 -3.33 18.68
C GLN A 177 -12.54 -4.44 18.07
N PRO A 178 -12.95 -5.72 18.08
CA PRO A 178 -12.20 -6.79 17.41
C PRO A 178 -12.13 -6.58 15.89
N VAL A 179 -10.92 -6.69 15.33
CA VAL A 179 -10.65 -6.60 13.90
C VAL A 179 -10.63 -8.01 13.29
N ALA A 180 -11.25 -8.19 12.13
CA ALA A 180 -11.16 -9.44 11.38
C ALA A 180 -9.79 -9.57 10.68
N ILE A 181 -9.17 -10.74 10.71
CA ILE A 181 -8.00 -11.08 9.91
C ILE A 181 -8.35 -12.35 9.14
N ASN A 182 -8.28 -12.25 7.82
CA ASN A 182 -8.79 -13.27 6.93
C ASN A 182 -7.64 -13.87 6.13
N LEU A 183 -7.60 -15.20 6.06
CA LEU A 183 -6.68 -15.98 5.25
C LEU A 183 -7.51 -16.68 4.17
N VAL A 184 -7.34 -16.26 2.91
CA VAL A 184 -7.96 -16.93 1.76
C VAL A 184 -7.08 -18.09 1.33
N LEU A 185 -7.67 -19.27 1.11
CA LEU A 185 -6.99 -20.45 0.61
C LEU A 185 -7.20 -20.51 -0.92
N GLY A 186 -6.16 -20.16 -1.67
CA GLY A 186 -6.21 -20.06 -3.13
C GLY A 186 -6.49 -21.39 -3.82
N ALA A 187 -6.84 -21.39 -5.11
CA ALA A 187 -7.33 -22.59 -5.81
C ALA A 187 -6.39 -23.82 -5.77
N LYS A 188 -5.06 -23.61 -5.65
CA LYS A 188 -4.05 -24.66 -5.45
C LYS A 188 -4.10 -25.31 -4.04
N SER A 189 -4.95 -24.84 -3.13
CA SER A 189 -5.08 -25.35 -1.75
C SER A 189 -5.94 -26.62 -1.63
N ARG A 190 -6.48 -27.15 -2.74
CA ARG A 190 -7.28 -28.39 -2.73
C ARG A 190 -6.45 -29.61 -2.31
N ASP A 191 -5.14 -29.52 -2.44
CA ASP A 191 -4.16 -30.56 -2.08
C ASP A 191 -3.38 -30.21 -0.79
N LEU A 192 -3.91 -29.34 0.07
CA LEU A 192 -3.27 -29.06 1.37
C LEU A 192 -3.27 -30.33 2.24
N PRO A 193 -2.12 -30.73 2.81
CA PRO A 193 -2.07 -31.81 3.80
C PRO A 193 -2.80 -31.40 5.09
N ASP A 194 -3.14 -32.40 5.93
CA ASP A 194 -3.85 -32.19 7.19
C ASP A 194 -3.26 -31.04 8.02
N ILE A 195 -4.10 -30.04 8.30
CA ILE A 195 -3.70 -28.85 9.05
C ILE A 195 -3.73 -29.18 10.54
N ASP A 196 -2.55 -29.17 11.18
CA ASP A 196 -2.32 -29.54 12.57
C ASP A 196 -2.16 -28.34 13.51
N GLY A 197 -2.20 -27.11 13.01
CA GLY A 197 -2.16 -25.92 13.84
C GLY A 197 -2.26 -24.59 13.11
N LEU A 198 -2.29 -23.53 13.92
CA LEU A 198 -2.23 -22.14 13.47
C LEU A 198 -1.04 -21.42 14.11
N ARG A 199 -0.35 -20.61 13.32
CA ARG A 199 0.77 -19.78 13.73
C ARG A 199 0.37 -18.30 13.68
N PHE A 200 0.56 -17.60 14.79
CA PHE A 200 0.34 -16.16 14.88
C PHE A 200 1.68 -15.42 15.00
N VAL A 201 1.99 -14.54 14.05
CA VAL A 201 3.22 -13.73 14.06
C VAL A 201 2.84 -12.26 14.24
N CYS A 202 3.14 -11.69 15.40
CA CYS A 202 2.83 -10.31 15.74
C CYS A 202 4.13 -9.48 15.83
N ARG A 203 4.20 -8.36 15.10
CA ARG A 203 5.32 -7.39 15.13
C ARG A 203 4.77 -6.04 15.63
N GLY A 204 5.49 -5.31 16.50
CA GLY A 204 5.09 -3.96 16.94
C GLY A 204 5.30 -3.61 18.41
N THR A 205 4.89 -2.39 18.80
CA THR A 205 5.04 -1.84 20.15
C THR A 205 3.86 -2.24 21.05
N LYS A 206 4.09 -3.25 21.90
CA LYS A 206 3.12 -3.92 22.81
C LYS A 206 2.17 -2.93 23.54
N ARG A 207 0.93 -3.29 23.94
CA ARG A 207 0.57 -4.40 24.86
C ARG A 207 -0.97 -4.72 24.97
N ARG A 208 -1.53 -5.53 24.07
CA ARG A 208 -2.41 -6.72 24.33
C ARG A 208 -2.88 -7.23 22.96
N LEU A 209 -2.89 -8.55 22.76
CA LEU A 209 -3.60 -9.23 21.67
C LEU A 209 -4.64 -10.13 22.33
N GLY A 210 -5.93 -9.87 22.07
CA GLY A 210 -7.03 -10.74 22.46
C GLY A 210 -7.57 -11.45 21.23
N LEU A 211 -7.31 -12.75 21.08
CA LEU A 211 -8.04 -13.56 20.11
C LEU A 211 -9.48 -13.72 20.60
N VAL A 212 -10.46 -13.38 19.76
CA VAL A 212 -11.89 -13.42 20.09
C VAL A 212 -12.54 -14.65 19.49
N SER A 213 -12.30 -14.93 18.21
CA SER A 213 -12.75 -16.17 17.58
C SER A 213 -11.86 -16.61 16.43
N VAL A 214 -11.94 -17.89 16.10
CA VAL A 214 -11.49 -18.46 14.83
C VAL A 214 -12.69 -19.13 14.17
N GLU A 215 -12.94 -18.82 12.89
CA GLU A 215 -14.03 -19.36 12.07
C GLU A 215 -13.45 -20.00 10.80
N LEU A 216 -13.82 -21.26 10.52
CA LEU A 216 -13.51 -21.94 9.25
C LEU A 216 -14.62 -21.66 8.23
N MET A 217 -14.25 -21.40 6.97
CA MET A 217 -15.18 -20.90 5.97
C MET A 217 -15.24 -21.84 4.76
N SER A 218 -16.40 -22.46 4.53
CA SER A 218 -16.61 -23.46 3.49
C SER A 218 -17.07 -22.88 2.14
N GLU A 219 -18.13 -22.07 2.08
CA GLU A 219 -18.74 -21.70 0.77
C GLU A 219 -18.95 -20.21 0.51
N TYR A 220 -18.46 -19.32 1.37
CA TYR A 220 -18.53 -17.88 1.14
C TYR A 220 -17.20 -17.22 1.46
N ASP A 221 -16.60 -16.50 0.50
CA ASP A 221 -15.44 -15.63 0.80
C ASP A 221 -15.91 -14.28 1.35
N LEU A 222 -16.55 -14.36 2.51
CA LEU A 222 -16.70 -13.27 3.47
C LEU A 222 -15.34 -12.89 4.11
N ALA A 223 -14.23 -13.46 3.63
CA ALA A 223 -12.87 -13.24 4.07
C ALA A 223 -12.21 -12.09 3.28
N SER A 224 -12.73 -11.77 2.09
CA SER A 224 -12.45 -10.52 1.39
C SER A 224 -13.06 -9.27 2.06
N LEU A 225 -14.01 -9.44 3.00
CA LEU A 225 -14.77 -8.32 3.58
C LEU A 225 -14.06 -7.60 4.74
N PRO A 226 -13.91 -6.26 4.68
CA PRO A 226 -13.23 -5.46 5.69
C PRO A 226 -14.12 -5.14 6.91
N PHE A 227 -14.13 -6.02 7.91
CA PHE A 227 -14.78 -5.78 9.20
C PHE A 227 -13.80 -5.36 10.33
N PRO A 228 -14.00 -4.22 10.99
CA PRO A 228 -14.69 -3.00 10.55
C PRO A 228 -13.69 -2.04 9.88
N GLY A 229 -13.83 -1.81 8.58
CA GLY A 229 -12.98 -0.89 7.82
C GLY A 229 -11.74 -1.56 7.21
N GLY A 230 -11.30 -0.99 6.09
CA GLY A 230 -10.30 -1.56 5.19
C GLY A 230 -10.69 -1.36 3.73
N HIS A 231 -9.72 -1.46 2.84
CA HIS A 231 -9.90 -1.11 1.44
C HIS A 231 -10.14 -2.35 0.58
N VAL A 232 -11.03 -2.23 -0.41
CA VAL A 232 -11.38 -3.32 -1.33
C VAL A 232 -11.25 -2.89 -2.77
N LEU A 233 -10.56 -3.71 -3.56
CA LEU A 233 -10.47 -3.58 -5.00
C LEU A 233 -11.67 -4.23 -5.68
N LEU A 234 -12.50 -3.44 -6.36
CA LEU A 234 -13.57 -3.95 -7.22
C LEU A 234 -13.32 -3.52 -8.66
N GLY A 235 -13.03 -4.52 -9.50
CA GLY A 235 -12.51 -4.33 -10.85
C GLY A 235 -11.19 -3.56 -10.78
N GLU A 236 -11.22 -2.34 -11.32
CA GLU A 236 -10.07 -1.44 -11.40
C GLU A 236 -10.02 -0.39 -10.28
N VAL A 237 -10.97 -0.38 -9.34
CA VAL A 237 -11.09 0.71 -8.34
C VAL A 237 -11.09 0.17 -6.91
N TRP A 238 -10.07 0.59 -6.17
CA TRP A 238 -9.85 0.38 -4.74
C TRP A 238 -10.51 1.51 -3.95
N ARG A 239 -11.35 1.21 -2.97
CA ARG A 239 -11.95 2.19 -2.04
C ARG A 239 -11.90 1.70 -0.61
N GLU A 240 -11.84 2.61 0.36
CA GLU A 240 -12.14 2.25 1.75
C GLU A 240 -13.64 1.93 1.91
N GLY A 241 -13.95 0.79 2.53
CA GLY A 241 -15.32 0.33 2.69
C GLY A 241 -15.58 -0.34 4.03
N ARG A 242 -16.85 -0.33 4.44
CA ARG A 242 -17.36 -1.08 5.58
C ARG A 242 -18.30 -2.14 5.06
N SER A 243 -18.04 -3.39 5.40
CA SER A 243 -18.94 -4.48 5.03
C SER A 243 -20.25 -4.46 5.84
N VAL A 244 -21.31 -4.93 5.21
CA VAL A 244 -22.65 -5.12 5.76
C VAL A 244 -23.00 -6.58 5.51
N VAL A 245 -23.46 -7.30 6.54
CA VAL A 245 -23.87 -8.71 6.41
C VAL A 245 -25.25 -8.92 7.04
N THR A 246 -25.96 -9.97 6.62
CA THR A 246 -27.23 -10.35 7.22
C THR A 246 -27.10 -10.46 8.75
N GLY A 247 -27.99 -9.77 9.47
CA GLY A 247 -27.99 -9.71 10.94
C GLY A 247 -26.97 -8.76 11.59
N ALA A 248 -26.05 -8.15 10.84
CA ALA A 248 -25.11 -7.14 11.35
C ALA A 248 -25.17 -5.84 10.51
N PRO A 249 -26.06 -4.90 10.86
CA PRO A 249 -26.22 -3.64 10.14
C PRO A 249 -25.00 -2.73 10.26
N LEU A 250 -24.70 -1.98 9.21
CA LEU A 250 -23.86 -0.79 9.33
C LEU A 250 -24.76 0.39 9.73
N VAL A 251 -24.34 1.14 10.75
CA VAL A 251 -25.08 2.28 11.29
C VAL A 251 -24.19 3.53 11.23
N VAL A 252 -24.74 4.64 10.70
CA VAL A 252 -24.05 5.93 10.57
C VAL A 252 -24.98 7.04 11.04
N GLN A 253 -24.51 7.92 11.92
CA GLN A 253 -25.28 9.11 12.35
C GLN A 253 -24.98 10.29 11.41
N VAL A 254 -26.03 11.01 10.99
CA VAL A 254 -25.93 12.16 10.08
C VAL A 254 -26.96 13.24 10.43
N THR A 255 -26.61 14.50 10.19
CA THR A 255 -27.54 15.63 10.36
C THR A 255 -27.55 16.45 9.06
N PRO A 256 -28.53 16.23 8.14
CA PRO A 256 -28.54 16.90 6.85
C PRO A 256 -28.89 18.39 6.98
N GLY A 257 -28.36 19.19 6.06
CA GLY A 257 -28.86 20.54 5.75
C GLY A 257 -29.80 20.52 4.55
N ALA A 258 -30.37 21.69 4.21
CA ALA A 258 -31.36 21.83 3.14
C ALA A 258 -30.88 21.30 1.76
N GLU A 259 -29.60 21.50 1.44
CA GLU A 259 -28.98 21.06 0.17
C GLU A 259 -28.14 19.77 0.32
N SER A 260 -28.37 18.97 1.36
CA SER A 260 -27.59 17.76 1.59
C SER A 260 -28.03 16.57 0.74
N GLN A 261 -27.06 15.94 0.08
CA GLN A 261 -27.21 14.65 -0.58
C GLN A 261 -26.51 13.59 0.26
N LEU A 262 -27.18 12.51 0.65
CA LEU A 262 -26.50 11.29 1.08
C LEU A 262 -25.86 10.64 -0.14
N ALA A 263 -24.54 10.49 -0.10
CA ALA A 263 -23.78 9.71 -1.05
C ALA A 263 -23.18 8.48 -0.37
N PHE A 264 -23.21 7.34 -1.04
CA PHE A 264 -22.52 6.11 -0.65
C PHE A 264 -22.38 5.21 -1.87
N SER A 265 -21.52 4.20 -1.77
CA SER A 265 -21.24 3.32 -2.90
C SER A 265 -21.28 1.86 -2.49
N VAL A 266 -22.00 1.03 -3.24
CA VAL A 266 -22.20 -0.39 -2.93
C VAL A 266 -21.26 -1.25 -3.78
N GLY A 267 -20.60 -2.20 -3.14
CA GLY A 267 -19.61 -3.06 -3.78
C GLY A 267 -19.80 -4.54 -3.42
N LEU A 268 -19.62 -5.42 -4.41
CA LEU A 268 -19.64 -6.87 -4.24
C LEU A 268 -18.29 -7.49 -4.66
N PRO A 269 -17.50 -8.05 -3.73
CA PRO A 269 -16.38 -8.90 -4.09
C PRO A 269 -16.82 -10.06 -4.97
N ARG A 270 -16.04 -10.37 -6.03
CA ARG A 270 -16.29 -11.51 -6.94
C ARG A 270 -16.43 -12.84 -6.19
N SER A 271 -15.93 -12.90 -4.97
CA SER A 271 -15.82 -14.09 -4.14
C SER A 271 -17.05 -14.36 -3.25
N LEU A 272 -18.06 -13.47 -3.30
CA LEU A 272 -19.42 -13.70 -2.79
C LEU A 272 -20.40 -14.24 -3.86
N ALA A 273 -19.91 -14.86 -4.92
CA ALA A 273 -20.75 -15.39 -6.01
C ALA A 273 -21.76 -16.43 -5.49
N ARG A 274 -23.05 -16.26 -5.80
CA ARG A 274 -24.12 -17.15 -5.32
C ARG A 274 -24.29 -18.42 -6.18
N PRO A 275 -24.93 -19.47 -5.63
CA PRO A 275 -25.36 -20.64 -6.39
C PRO A 275 -26.27 -20.28 -7.57
N GLU A 276 -26.19 -21.08 -8.63
CA GLU A 276 -27.00 -20.91 -9.82
C GLU A 276 -28.49 -21.17 -9.50
N GLY A 277 -29.31 -20.12 -9.61
CA GLY A 277 -30.76 -20.17 -9.38
C GLY A 277 -31.29 -19.36 -8.20
N ALA A 278 -30.45 -18.91 -7.26
CA ALA A 278 -30.88 -18.06 -6.14
C ALA A 278 -31.43 -16.69 -6.60
N GLU A 279 -32.33 -16.07 -5.84
CA GLU A 279 -32.77 -14.68 -6.09
C GLU A 279 -31.70 -13.65 -5.64
N PRO A 280 -31.73 -12.41 -6.15
CA PRO A 280 -30.79 -11.36 -5.72
C PRO A 280 -30.89 -11.06 -4.23
N ASP A 281 -29.77 -10.73 -3.61
CA ASP A 281 -29.78 -10.09 -2.30
C ASP A 281 -30.25 -8.64 -2.44
N THR A 282 -30.69 -8.04 -1.34
CA THR A 282 -30.98 -6.60 -1.32
C THR A 282 -30.27 -5.89 -0.18
N LEU A 283 -29.77 -4.69 -0.47
CA LEU A 283 -29.31 -3.74 0.54
C LEU A 283 -30.47 -2.79 0.83
N ARG A 284 -31.02 -2.85 2.04
CA ARG A 284 -31.97 -1.86 2.57
C ARG A 284 -31.19 -0.74 3.25
N VAL A 285 -31.48 0.51 2.91
CA VAL A 285 -30.94 1.70 3.57
C VAL A 285 -32.10 2.51 4.15
N SER A 286 -32.20 2.53 5.47
CA SER A 286 -33.28 3.19 6.21
C SER A 286 -32.80 4.49 6.86
N LEU A 287 -33.60 5.56 6.75
CA LEU A 287 -33.47 6.80 7.52
C LEU A 287 -34.29 6.67 8.80
N VAL A 288 -33.64 6.55 9.95
CA VAL A 288 -34.31 6.37 11.25
C VAL A 288 -34.12 7.61 12.11
N TRP A 289 -35.22 8.16 12.63
CA TRP A 289 -35.22 9.28 13.57
C TRP A 289 -36.01 8.89 14.82
N GLN A 290 -35.42 9.07 16.01
CA GLN A 290 -36.04 8.70 17.30
C GLN A 290 -36.60 7.26 17.34
N GLY A 291 -35.99 6.32 16.61
CA GLY A 291 -36.42 4.92 16.51
C GLY A 291 -37.53 4.65 15.49
N GLN A 292 -38.04 5.66 14.78
CA GLN A 292 -39.00 5.51 13.67
C GLN A 292 -38.28 5.62 12.32
N THR A 293 -38.54 4.70 11.40
CA THR A 293 -38.10 4.82 10.01
C THR A 293 -38.93 5.88 9.29
N LEU A 294 -38.29 6.97 8.87
CA LEU A 294 -38.93 8.07 8.13
C LEU A 294 -39.07 7.76 6.64
N ASP A 295 -38.06 7.15 6.05
CA ASP A 295 -38.00 6.73 4.64
C ASP A 295 -36.96 5.60 4.48
N GLN A 296 -37.08 4.80 3.43
CA GLN A 296 -36.20 3.67 3.16
C GLN A 296 -36.04 3.45 1.65
N ARG A 297 -34.84 3.02 1.24
CA ARG A 297 -34.58 2.56 -0.13
C ARG A 297 -34.03 1.15 -0.12
N VAL A 298 -34.40 0.37 -1.12
CA VAL A 298 -33.93 -1.00 -1.35
C VAL A 298 -33.16 -1.00 -2.66
N PHE A 299 -31.97 -1.59 -2.66
CA PHE A 299 -31.09 -1.70 -3.81
C PHE A 299 -30.84 -3.18 -4.09
N ASP A 300 -31.01 -3.61 -5.34
CA ASP A 300 -30.72 -4.98 -5.75
C ASP A 300 -29.21 -5.21 -5.83
N VAL A 301 -28.77 -6.29 -5.21
CA VAL A 301 -27.37 -6.69 -5.02
C VAL A 301 -27.16 -8.04 -5.73
N ASP A 302 -27.34 -8.03 -7.06
CA ASP A 302 -27.31 -9.23 -7.90
C ASP A 302 -25.87 -9.65 -8.28
N THR A 303 -25.49 -10.87 -7.88
CA THR A 303 -24.17 -11.44 -8.18
C THR A 303 -24.04 -11.95 -9.63
N ARG A 304 -25.14 -12.07 -10.39
CA ARG A 304 -25.16 -12.70 -11.72
C ARG A 304 -25.05 -11.73 -12.90
N GLN A 305 -25.37 -10.45 -12.72
CA GLN A 305 -25.26 -9.44 -13.78
C GLN A 305 -23.79 -9.01 -14.00
N ALA A 306 -22.99 -9.97 -14.51
CA ALA A 306 -21.54 -10.12 -14.39
C ALA A 306 -20.63 -9.06 -15.05
N ARG A 307 -21.17 -7.91 -15.47
CA ARG A 307 -20.39 -6.72 -15.88
C ARG A 307 -20.72 -5.45 -15.09
N ARG A 308 -21.91 -5.33 -14.47
CA ARG A 308 -22.29 -4.14 -13.68
C ARG A 308 -21.78 -4.20 -12.23
N HIS A 309 -21.99 -5.32 -11.54
CA HIS A 309 -21.68 -5.44 -10.10
C HIS A 309 -20.24 -5.86 -9.80
N ARG A 310 -19.35 -5.91 -10.80
CA ARG A 310 -17.88 -5.99 -10.63
C ARG A 310 -17.24 -4.61 -10.45
N ARG A 311 -18.06 -3.56 -10.36
CA ARG A 311 -17.69 -2.16 -10.16
C ARG A 311 -18.55 -1.60 -9.03
N TRP A 312 -18.12 -0.50 -8.44
CA TRP A 312 -18.88 0.24 -7.43
C TRP A 312 -20.18 0.78 -8.04
N LEU A 313 -21.31 0.55 -7.34
CA LEU A 313 -22.59 1.20 -7.62
C LEU A 313 -22.66 2.47 -6.75
N ASP A 314 -22.38 3.62 -7.35
CA ASP A 314 -22.47 4.92 -6.68
C ASP A 314 -23.95 5.34 -6.55
N VAL A 315 -24.37 5.70 -5.33
CA VAL A 315 -25.75 6.09 -4.99
C VAL A 315 -25.77 7.51 -4.43
N ARG A 316 -26.71 8.33 -4.92
CA ARG A 316 -27.03 9.67 -4.36
C ARG A 316 -28.51 9.74 -3.97
N TRP A 317 -28.79 10.34 -2.81
CA TRP A 317 -30.13 10.48 -2.24
C TRP A 317 -30.28 11.84 -1.55
N SER A 318 -31.15 12.70 -2.10
CA SER A 318 -31.45 14.01 -1.50
C SER A 318 -32.11 13.86 -0.13
N LEU A 319 -31.50 14.45 0.90
CA LEU A 319 -32.00 14.45 2.28
C LEU A 319 -32.49 15.84 2.74
N GLY A 320 -32.61 16.81 1.83
CA GLY A 320 -33.03 18.19 2.15
C GLY A 320 -34.36 18.29 2.90
N SER A 321 -35.31 17.40 2.62
CA SER A 321 -36.60 17.30 3.32
C SER A 321 -36.50 16.95 4.81
N TYR A 322 -35.33 16.50 5.28
CA TYR A 322 -35.06 16.09 6.66
C TYR A 322 -34.07 17.04 7.36
N ALA A 323 -33.85 18.24 6.80
CA ALA A 323 -32.84 19.18 7.29
C ALA A 323 -32.97 19.49 8.80
N GLY A 324 -31.85 19.42 9.51
CA GLY A 324 -31.77 19.68 10.95
C GLY A 324 -32.16 18.50 11.86
N LEU A 325 -32.60 17.36 11.32
CA LEU A 325 -32.88 16.15 12.11
C LEU A 325 -31.61 15.33 12.34
N GLU A 326 -31.40 14.82 13.55
CA GLU A 326 -30.35 13.83 13.84
C GLU A 326 -30.80 12.44 13.37
N LEU A 327 -30.39 12.05 12.16
CA LEU A 327 -30.80 10.81 11.51
C LEU A 327 -29.78 9.70 11.71
N THR A 328 -30.28 8.51 12.03
CA THR A 328 -29.54 7.26 11.98
C THR A 328 -29.75 6.61 10.61
N LEU A 329 -28.72 6.61 9.76
CA LEU A 329 -28.67 5.76 8.58
C LEU A 329 -28.41 4.31 9.01
N ARG A 330 -29.24 3.39 8.55
CA ARG A 330 -29.13 1.96 8.84
C ARG A 330 -29.10 1.17 7.54
N PHE A 331 -27.95 0.57 7.25
CA PHE A 331 -27.68 -0.27 6.09
C PHE A 331 -27.80 -1.74 6.50
N GLU A 332 -28.70 -2.49 5.87
CA GLU A 332 -29.05 -3.88 6.19
C GLU A 332 -29.05 -4.75 4.93
N MET A 333 -28.54 -5.98 5.05
CA MET A 333 -28.56 -6.97 3.97
C MET A 333 -29.67 -8.00 4.21
N ASP A 334 -30.69 -8.00 3.36
CA ASP A 334 -31.71 -9.04 3.31
C ASP A 334 -31.33 -10.08 2.24
N PRO A 335 -31.21 -11.38 2.60
CA PRO A 335 -30.82 -12.42 1.65
C PRO A 335 -31.95 -12.80 0.69
N GLY A 336 -31.60 -13.02 -0.58
CA GLY A 336 -32.55 -13.47 -1.59
C GLY A 336 -33.06 -14.91 -1.35
N PRO A 337 -34.34 -15.21 -1.66
CA PRO A 337 -34.87 -16.58 -1.64
C PRO A 337 -33.97 -17.62 -2.31
N GLY A 338 -33.83 -18.79 -1.67
CA GLY A 338 -32.89 -19.84 -2.06
C GLY A 338 -31.42 -19.55 -1.70
N GLY A 339 -31.12 -18.41 -1.08
CA GLY A 339 -29.80 -18.01 -0.65
C GLY A 339 -29.53 -18.13 0.86
N GLY A 340 -28.27 -18.40 1.23
CA GLY A 340 -27.75 -18.21 2.59
C GLY A 340 -27.39 -16.75 2.91
N ASP A 341 -26.64 -16.53 4.00
CA ASP A 341 -26.22 -15.20 4.48
C ASP A 341 -25.74 -14.26 3.36
N ALA A 342 -26.29 -13.05 3.32
CA ALA A 342 -25.97 -12.02 2.33
C ALA A 342 -24.93 -11.03 2.84
N ALA A 343 -24.17 -10.45 1.91
CA ALA A 343 -23.15 -9.46 2.25
C ALA A 343 -22.85 -8.48 1.11
N ALA A 344 -22.53 -7.24 1.48
CA ALA A 344 -22.05 -6.20 0.58
C ALA A 344 -20.99 -5.34 1.28
N ILE A 345 -20.37 -4.43 0.53
CA ILE A 345 -19.52 -3.37 1.06
C ILE A 345 -20.17 -2.04 0.77
N VAL A 346 -20.26 -1.18 1.79
CA VAL A 346 -20.66 0.21 1.67
C VAL A 346 -19.42 1.08 1.86
N ALA A 347 -19.01 1.76 0.79
CA ALA A 347 -17.95 2.76 0.78
C ALA A 347 -18.54 4.19 0.89
N GLU A 348 -17.73 5.11 1.41
CA GLU A 348 -17.95 6.56 1.36
C GLU A 348 -19.31 7.09 1.89
N ALA A 349 -20.03 6.33 2.72
CA ALA A 349 -21.35 6.74 3.24
C ALA A 349 -21.31 8.05 4.05
N ARG A 350 -21.77 9.15 3.44
CA ARG A 350 -21.59 10.52 3.93
C ARG A 350 -22.70 11.47 3.46
N LEU A 351 -22.83 12.61 4.13
CA LEU A 351 -23.53 13.76 3.57
C LEU A 351 -22.57 14.59 2.71
N GLU A 352 -22.89 14.71 1.43
CA GLU A 352 -22.36 15.73 0.54
C GLU A 352 -23.18 17.01 0.68
N HIS A 353 -22.56 18.16 0.42
CA HIS A 353 -23.21 19.47 0.42
C HIS A 353 -22.88 20.16 -0.90
N ALA A 354 -23.89 20.77 -1.54
CA ALA A 354 -23.62 21.71 -2.61
C ALA A 354 -22.85 22.93 -2.04
N ARG A 355 -21.59 23.09 -2.46
CA ARG A 355 -20.71 24.21 -2.09
C ARG A 355 -19.89 24.62 -3.31
N GLU A 356 -19.35 25.84 -3.24
CA GLU A 356 -18.40 26.39 -4.20
C GLU A 356 -17.16 25.48 -4.34
N GLN A 357 -16.41 25.67 -5.42
CA GLN A 357 -15.24 24.85 -5.75
C GLN A 357 -14.21 24.86 -4.61
N MET A 358 -14.13 23.74 -3.90
CA MET A 358 -13.17 23.55 -2.83
C MET A 358 -11.74 23.45 -3.39
N PRO A 359 -10.69 23.76 -2.60
CA PRO A 359 -9.30 23.64 -3.03
C PRO A 359 -8.97 22.31 -3.70
N LEU A 360 -8.06 22.33 -4.66
CA LEU A 360 -7.59 21.16 -5.39
C LEU A 360 -6.06 21.22 -5.50
N VAL A 361 -5.43 20.07 -5.28
CA VAL A 361 -4.01 19.80 -5.49
C VAL A 361 -3.92 18.59 -6.41
N LEU A 362 -3.46 18.79 -7.64
CA LEU A 362 -3.31 17.76 -8.65
C LEU A 362 -1.83 17.53 -8.96
N LEU A 363 -1.34 16.34 -8.65
CA LEU A 363 -0.04 15.84 -9.08
C LEU A 363 -0.23 14.97 -10.33
N ILE A 364 0.34 15.39 -11.45
CA ILE A 364 0.40 14.65 -12.71
C ILE A 364 1.83 14.11 -12.85
N THR A 365 1.97 12.79 -12.95
CA THR A 365 3.26 12.13 -13.20
C THR A 365 3.24 11.48 -14.59
N SER A 366 4.26 11.74 -15.38
CA SER A 366 4.48 11.11 -16.69
C SER A 366 5.66 10.14 -16.59
N ASP A 367 5.42 8.86 -16.91
CA ASP A 367 6.47 7.83 -16.93
C ASP A 367 7.52 8.16 -18.02
N THR A 368 8.81 7.97 -17.72
CA THR A 368 10.01 8.19 -18.58
C THR A 368 10.17 9.55 -19.30
N HIS A 369 9.40 10.57 -18.91
CA HIS A 369 9.39 11.89 -19.57
C HIS A 369 10.70 12.68 -19.35
N ARG A 370 11.46 12.91 -20.42
CA ARG A 370 12.74 13.64 -20.39
C ARG A 370 12.58 15.16 -20.31
N ALA A 371 13.46 15.83 -19.57
CA ALA A 371 13.46 17.31 -19.49
C ALA A 371 13.68 18.02 -20.84
N ASP A 372 14.36 17.39 -21.79
CA ASP A 372 14.64 17.94 -23.13
C ASP A 372 13.53 17.67 -24.17
N HIS A 373 12.39 17.11 -23.73
CA HIS A 373 11.19 16.88 -24.53
C HIS A 373 10.02 17.74 -24.05
N LEU A 374 10.27 19.04 -23.85
CA LEU A 374 9.27 20.04 -23.50
C LEU A 374 9.57 21.35 -24.24
N GLY A 375 8.61 21.88 -25.01
CA GLY A 375 8.75 23.11 -25.79
C GLY A 375 9.17 24.31 -24.94
N ALA A 376 8.53 24.50 -23.79
CA ALA A 376 8.86 25.54 -22.82
C ALA A 376 10.26 25.38 -22.18
N ALA A 377 10.90 24.21 -22.28
CA ALA A 377 12.30 23.98 -21.89
C ALA A 377 13.30 24.20 -23.06
N GLY A 378 12.83 24.68 -24.21
CA GLY A 378 13.66 25.00 -25.39
C GLY A 378 13.65 23.93 -26.49
N ALA A 379 12.73 22.96 -26.44
CA ALA A 379 12.58 21.94 -27.48
C ALA A 379 11.76 22.45 -28.68
N ASP A 380 12.25 23.47 -29.39
CA ASP A 380 11.56 24.16 -30.50
C ASP A 380 11.07 23.25 -31.66
N TRP A 381 11.54 22.01 -31.70
CA TRP A 381 11.19 20.99 -32.70
C TRP A 381 10.02 20.09 -32.29
N LEU A 382 9.61 20.14 -31.02
CA LEU A 382 8.58 19.31 -30.40
C LEU A 382 7.32 20.16 -30.10
N GLN A 383 6.14 19.56 -30.20
CA GLN A 383 4.87 20.22 -29.93
C GLN A 383 4.35 19.80 -28.55
N THR A 384 4.43 20.70 -27.56
CA THR A 384 3.81 20.54 -26.23
C THR A 384 2.99 21.76 -25.82
N PRO A 385 2.08 22.29 -26.67
CA PRO A 385 1.39 23.55 -26.43
C PRO A 385 0.60 23.60 -25.12
N VAL A 386 0.11 22.47 -24.60
CA VAL A 386 -0.70 22.40 -23.38
C VAL A 386 0.17 22.54 -22.13
N LEU A 387 1.30 21.81 -22.08
CA LEU A 387 2.30 21.92 -21.02
C LEU A 387 3.06 23.25 -21.10
N ASP A 388 3.28 23.79 -22.29
CA ASP A 388 3.88 25.12 -22.49
C ASP A 388 2.95 26.21 -21.94
N ALA A 389 1.64 26.10 -22.20
CA ALA A 389 0.64 26.98 -21.60
C ALA A 389 0.53 26.79 -20.08
N LEU A 390 0.72 25.57 -19.56
CA LEU A 390 0.78 25.32 -18.11
C LEU A 390 2.01 26.00 -17.49
N ALA A 391 3.19 25.88 -18.10
CA ALA A 391 4.42 26.54 -17.66
C ALA A 391 4.26 28.08 -17.68
N ALA A 392 3.71 28.65 -18.75
CA ALA A 392 3.44 30.09 -18.85
C ALA A 392 2.47 30.61 -17.77
N ARG A 393 1.63 29.74 -17.18
CA ARG A 393 0.72 30.08 -16.06
C ARG A 393 1.35 29.95 -14.67
N GLY A 394 2.54 29.37 -14.54
CA GLY A 394 3.20 29.15 -13.24
C GLY A 394 4.72 29.20 -13.33
N ALA A 395 5.38 28.18 -12.78
CA ALA A 395 6.83 28.05 -12.77
C ALA A 395 7.28 26.77 -13.49
N LEU A 396 8.31 26.89 -14.34
CA LEU A 396 9.05 25.77 -14.92
C LEU A 396 10.43 25.68 -14.24
N PHE A 397 10.74 24.51 -13.68
CA PHE A 397 12.04 24.22 -13.08
C PHE A 397 12.97 23.58 -14.12
N LEU A 398 13.96 24.33 -14.59
CA LEU A 398 14.85 23.95 -15.69
C LEU A 398 15.96 22.96 -15.28
N ASP A 399 16.24 22.83 -13.98
CA ASP A 399 17.22 21.90 -13.44
C ASP A 399 16.59 20.98 -12.38
N CYS A 400 15.58 20.19 -12.80
CA CYS A 400 14.95 19.17 -11.97
C CYS A 400 15.50 17.77 -12.26
N TYR A 401 15.86 17.04 -11.20
CA TYR A 401 16.34 15.66 -11.27
C TYR A 401 15.43 14.71 -10.49
N SER A 402 15.20 13.51 -11.02
CA SER A 402 14.65 12.40 -10.24
C SER A 402 15.72 11.81 -9.33
N PRO A 403 15.38 11.38 -8.09
CA PRO A 403 16.34 10.70 -7.20
C PRO A 403 16.70 9.27 -7.65
N THR A 404 16.09 8.76 -8.71
CA THR A 404 16.36 7.43 -9.29
C THR A 404 15.88 7.34 -10.74
N ASN A 405 16.31 6.31 -11.47
CA ASN A 405 15.89 6.02 -12.85
C ASN A 405 14.91 4.82 -12.89
N VAL A 406 13.99 4.73 -11.93
CA VAL A 406 13.09 3.58 -11.75
C VAL A 406 11.72 4.01 -11.24
N THR A 407 10.67 3.63 -11.97
CA THR A 407 9.29 4.08 -11.78
C THR A 407 8.78 4.00 -10.34
N GLY A 408 8.69 2.80 -9.77
CA GLY A 408 8.16 2.55 -8.43
C GLY A 408 8.93 3.31 -7.33
N PRO A 409 10.27 3.17 -7.23
CA PRO A 409 11.10 3.93 -6.30
C PRO A 409 11.05 5.45 -6.49
N ALA A 410 10.92 5.97 -7.71
CA ALA A 410 10.74 7.41 -7.97
C ALA A 410 9.41 7.90 -7.38
N HIS A 411 8.33 7.17 -7.62
CA HIS A 411 7.01 7.47 -7.05
C HIS A 411 6.98 7.34 -5.52
N GLN A 412 7.67 6.34 -4.95
CA GLN A 412 7.87 6.23 -3.50
C GLN A 412 8.60 7.44 -2.92
N ALA A 413 9.63 7.94 -3.61
CA ALA A 413 10.34 9.14 -3.19
C ALA A 413 9.46 10.40 -3.25
N MET A 414 8.73 10.63 -4.35
CA MET A 414 7.80 11.76 -4.50
C MET A 414 6.67 11.73 -3.45
N LEU A 415 6.09 10.56 -3.19
CA LEU A 415 4.93 10.39 -2.31
C LEU A 415 5.29 10.19 -0.83
N THR A 416 6.57 10.18 -0.45
CA THR A 416 7.02 10.12 0.96
C THR A 416 8.07 11.17 1.35
N GLY A 417 8.72 11.81 0.38
CA GLY A 417 9.85 12.73 0.59
C GLY A 417 11.16 12.03 1.00
N TRP A 418 11.22 10.69 1.01
CA TRP A 418 12.43 9.93 1.33
C TRP A 418 13.25 9.59 0.09
N HIS A 419 14.57 9.56 0.25
CA HIS A 419 15.46 9.20 -0.87
C HIS A 419 15.49 7.67 -1.06
N PRO A 420 15.49 7.14 -2.31
CA PRO A 420 15.56 5.69 -2.58
C PRO A 420 16.75 4.96 -1.93
N ARG A 421 17.85 5.68 -1.66
CA ARG A 421 18.99 5.22 -0.83
C ARG A 421 18.55 4.64 0.53
N ASP A 422 17.52 5.25 1.14
CA ASP A 422 16.98 4.89 2.46
C ASP A 422 15.73 4.00 2.36
N LEU A 423 15.33 3.63 1.13
CA LEU A 423 14.24 2.71 0.80
C LEU A 423 14.73 1.43 0.08
N PRO A 424 15.87 0.80 0.44
CA PRO A 424 16.39 -0.32 -0.34
C PRO A 424 15.50 -1.58 -0.19
N PRO A 425 15.46 -2.47 -1.21
CA PRO A 425 16.18 -2.38 -2.48
C PRO A 425 15.48 -1.49 -3.54
N VAL A 426 16.26 -0.78 -4.36
CA VAL A 426 15.72 0.14 -5.39
C VAL A 426 15.27 -0.62 -6.63
N LYS A 427 14.03 -1.15 -6.64
CA LYS A 427 13.44 -1.90 -7.79
C LYS A 427 11.91 -1.86 -7.80
N ASN A 428 11.30 -2.03 -8.98
CA ASN A 428 9.84 -1.99 -9.20
C ASN A 428 9.02 -3.09 -8.49
N SER A 429 9.67 -4.12 -7.90
CA SER A 429 9.00 -5.16 -7.10
C SER A 429 8.96 -4.89 -5.60
N VAL A 430 9.37 -3.70 -5.12
CA VAL A 430 9.33 -3.37 -3.69
C VAL A 430 8.04 -2.67 -3.27
N VAL A 431 7.37 -3.27 -2.29
CA VAL A 431 6.25 -2.65 -1.57
C VAL A 431 6.80 -1.69 -0.51
N LEU A 432 6.35 -0.43 -0.54
CA LEU A 432 6.74 0.60 0.41
C LEU A 432 6.55 0.15 1.87
N GLY A 433 7.60 0.32 2.69
CA GLY A 433 7.59 -0.05 4.11
C GLY A 433 6.47 0.62 4.92
N GLU A 434 5.81 -0.17 5.78
CA GLU A 434 4.58 0.25 6.49
C GLU A 434 4.76 1.45 7.44
N LEU A 435 5.98 1.74 7.90
CA LEU A 435 6.28 2.83 8.83
C LEU A 435 6.37 4.21 8.15
N MET A 436 6.36 4.25 6.82
CA MET A 436 6.68 5.43 6.02
C MET A 436 5.41 6.21 5.68
N PRO A 437 5.13 7.38 6.29
CA PRO A 437 3.89 8.11 6.03
C PRO A 437 3.84 8.63 4.59
N THR A 438 2.72 8.43 3.90
CA THR A 438 2.53 8.92 2.53
C THR A 438 1.96 10.34 2.48
N LEU A 439 2.16 11.02 1.35
CA LEU A 439 1.57 12.32 1.06
C LEU A 439 0.03 12.27 1.12
N ALA A 440 -0.57 11.20 0.59
CA ALA A 440 -2.01 10.97 0.67
C ALA A 440 -2.48 10.80 2.13
N GLU A 441 -1.75 10.06 2.97
CA GLU A 441 -2.07 9.95 4.41
C GLU A 441 -2.01 11.32 5.12
N ARG A 442 -1.12 12.22 4.70
CA ARG A 442 -1.06 13.60 5.23
C ARG A 442 -2.27 14.44 4.82
N PHE A 443 -2.67 14.38 3.55
CA PHE A 443 -3.86 15.07 3.05
C PHE A 443 -5.15 14.51 3.69
N ALA A 444 -5.30 13.19 3.76
CA ALA A 444 -6.45 12.55 4.41
C ALA A 444 -6.56 12.91 5.90
N ALA A 445 -5.43 12.92 6.63
CA ALA A 445 -5.39 13.36 8.03
C ALA A 445 -5.75 14.85 8.23
N ALA A 446 -5.55 15.68 7.20
CA ALA A 446 -5.98 17.08 7.17
C ALA A 446 -7.43 17.29 6.68
N GLY A 447 -8.20 16.22 6.48
CA GLY A 447 -9.60 16.27 6.05
C GLY A 447 -9.80 16.49 4.54
N TRP A 448 -8.74 16.32 3.74
CA TRP A 448 -8.84 16.32 2.28
C TRP A 448 -9.28 14.94 1.78
N ARG A 449 -10.02 14.93 0.67
CA ARG A 449 -10.29 13.70 -0.08
C ARG A 449 -9.12 13.38 -1.01
N THR A 450 -8.80 12.11 -1.12
CA THR A 450 -7.57 11.64 -1.75
C THR A 450 -7.88 10.65 -2.87
N LEU A 451 -7.61 11.07 -4.10
CA LEU A 451 -7.88 10.31 -5.33
C LEU A 451 -6.58 9.93 -6.05
N ALA A 452 -6.49 8.70 -6.57
CA ALA A 452 -5.41 8.29 -7.46
C ALA A 452 -5.96 7.57 -8.69
N VAL A 453 -5.47 7.91 -9.88
CA VAL A 453 -5.67 7.13 -11.10
C VAL A 453 -4.29 6.82 -11.67
N VAL A 454 -3.87 5.56 -11.55
CA VAL A 454 -2.59 5.10 -12.09
C VAL A 454 -2.77 4.27 -13.35
N SER A 455 -2.01 4.63 -14.39
CA SER A 455 -2.03 3.94 -15.68
C SER A 455 -1.12 2.70 -15.73
N ALA A 456 -0.18 2.54 -14.78
CA ALA A 456 0.63 1.33 -14.64
C ALA A 456 0.13 0.42 -13.50
N LYS A 457 -0.08 -0.88 -13.76
CA LYS A 457 -0.59 -1.86 -12.79
C LYS A 457 0.29 -2.03 -11.57
N HIS A 458 1.61 -1.99 -11.78
CA HIS A 458 2.62 -2.20 -10.73
C HIS A 458 2.65 -1.06 -9.69
N LEU A 459 2.12 0.12 -10.02
CA LEU A 459 1.95 1.23 -9.07
C LEU A 459 0.72 1.08 -8.16
N GLY A 460 -0.18 0.14 -8.46
CA GLY A 460 -1.32 -0.14 -7.60
C GLY A 460 -0.94 -0.72 -6.24
N HIS A 461 -1.71 -0.38 -5.19
CA HIS A 461 -1.40 -0.64 -3.77
C HIS A 461 -0.81 -2.03 -3.45
N LYS A 462 -1.34 -3.12 -4.04
CA LYS A 462 -0.85 -4.49 -3.82
C LYS A 462 0.66 -4.64 -4.10
N PHE A 463 1.15 -3.95 -5.13
CA PHE A 463 2.48 -4.15 -5.70
C PHE A 463 3.50 -3.10 -5.22
N SER A 464 3.05 -1.87 -4.95
CA SER A 464 3.91 -0.72 -4.61
C SER A 464 3.76 -0.20 -3.18
N GLY A 465 2.66 -0.53 -2.49
CA GLY A 465 2.22 0.10 -1.25
C GLY A 465 1.59 1.50 -1.42
N LEU A 466 1.76 2.16 -2.57
CA LEU A 466 1.48 3.60 -2.78
C LEU A 466 0.01 4.01 -2.64
N GLY A 467 -0.95 3.09 -2.68
CA GLY A 467 -2.36 3.41 -2.41
C GLY A 467 -2.66 3.81 -0.96
N ARG A 468 -1.71 3.65 -0.03
CA ARG A 468 -1.88 4.07 1.36
C ARG A 468 -2.26 5.55 1.45
N GLY A 469 -3.39 5.82 2.12
CA GLY A 469 -3.94 7.17 2.33
C GLY A 469 -4.87 7.67 1.23
N PHE A 470 -5.07 6.94 0.14
CA PHE A 470 -6.06 7.28 -0.89
C PHE A 470 -7.44 6.70 -0.54
N ASP A 471 -8.46 7.55 -0.42
CA ASP A 471 -9.88 7.16 -0.32
C ASP A 471 -10.26 6.27 -1.51
N ARG A 472 -9.74 6.62 -2.69
CA ARG A 472 -10.03 5.96 -3.96
C ARG A 472 -8.77 5.91 -4.84
N LEU A 473 -8.33 4.70 -5.20
CA LEU A 473 -7.25 4.48 -6.17
C LEU A 473 -7.74 3.60 -7.31
N SER A 474 -7.46 3.97 -8.57
CA SER A 474 -7.63 3.08 -9.72
C SER A 474 -6.30 2.60 -10.28
N ARG A 475 -6.26 1.31 -10.67
CA ARG A 475 -5.20 0.68 -11.48
C ARG A 475 -5.85 -0.12 -12.62
N PRO A 476 -5.18 -0.35 -13.77
CA PRO A 476 -5.69 -1.27 -14.79
C PRO A 476 -5.79 -2.73 -14.32
N GLU A 477 -6.68 -3.53 -14.94
CA GLU A 477 -6.65 -5.00 -14.86
C GLU A 477 -5.48 -5.58 -15.71
N SER A 478 -5.23 -5.00 -16.90
CA SER A 478 -4.05 -5.16 -17.76
C SER A 478 -2.78 -4.58 -17.13
N THR A 479 -1.60 -4.82 -17.71
CA THR A 479 -0.30 -4.24 -17.31
C THR A 479 -0.32 -2.72 -17.30
N MET A 480 -0.87 -2.11 -18.35
CA MET A 480 -1.00 -0.66 -18.51
C MET A 480 -2.42 -0.27 -18.95
N ARG A 481 -2.74 1.03 -18.86
CA ARG A 481 -3.94 1.68 -19.40
C ARG A 481 -3.50 2.86 -20.26
N ASP A 482 -4.16 3.02 -21.40
CA ASP A 482 -4.24 4.26 -22.16
C ASP A 482 -4.57 5.48 -21.26
N GLY A 483 -3.86 6.59 -21.47
CA GLY A 483 -3.97 7.79 -20.66
C GLY A 483 -5.30 8.50 -20.80
N ALA A 484 -5.95 8.47 -21.98
CA ALA A 484 -7.24 9.12 -22.20
C ALA A 484 -8.34 8.44 -21.36
N ALA A 485 -8.29 7.11 -21.23
CA ALA A 485 -9.13 6.35 -20.33
C ALA A 485 -8.87 6.67 -18.84
N SER A 486 -7.62 6.99 -18.47
CA SER A 486 -7.26 7.46 -17.12
C SER A 486 -7.73 8.90 -16.85
N VAL A 487 -7.55 9.84 -17.78
CA VAL A 487 -8.06 11.22 -17.67
C VAL A 487 -9.59 11.22 -17.57
N ALA A 488 -10.29 10.56 -18.48
CA ALA A 488 -11.76 10.49 -18.47
C ALA A 488 -12.30 9.81 -17.19
N LEU A 489 -11.53 8.91 -16.55
CA LEU A 489 -11.88 8.36 -15.25
C LEU A 489 -11.74 9.39 -14.13
N LEU A 490 -10.67 10.18 -14.14
CA LEU A 490 -10.44 11.23 -13.16
C LEU A 490 -11.48 12.34 -13.26
N GLU A 491 -11.81 12.83 -14.46
CA GLU A 491 -12.82 13.89 -14.66
C GLU A 491 -14.15 13.53 -13.98
N ARG A 492 -14.63 12.29 -14.17
CA ARG A 492 -15.84 11.79 -13.51
C ARG A 492 -15.74 11.76 -11.97
N TRP A 493 -14.54 11.60 -11.42
CA TRP A 493 -14.32 11.65 -9.97
C TRP A 493 -14.19 13.08 -9.45
N LEU A 494 -13.61 14.01 -10.21
CA LEU A 494 -13.57 15.42 -9.85
C LEU A 494 -14.99 16.01 -9.76
N GLU A 495 -15.87 15.64 -10.69
CA GLU A 495 -17.30 15.98 -10.67
C GLU A 495 -18.03 15.33 -9.48
N ALA A 496 -17.71 14.08 -9.15
CA ALA A 496 -18.28 13.39 -7.99
C ALA A 496 -17.86 14.04 -6.65
N GLU A 497 -16.62 14.52 -6.54
CA GLU A 497 -16.04 15.05 -5.30
C GLU A 497 -16.00 16.60 -5.25
N ALA A 498 -16.89 17.28 -5.99
CA ALA A 498 -16.92 18.75 -6.13
C ALA A 498 -16.97 19.50 -4.77
N GLY A 499 -17.66 18.95 -3.77
CA GLY A 499 -17.88 19.57 -2.44
C GLY A 499 -16.79 19.32 -1.38
N HIS A 500 -15.66 18.69 -1.73
CA HIS A 500 -14.57 18.35 -0.79
C HIS A 500 -13.23 18.87 -1.29
N PRO A 501 -12.29 19.34 -0.44
CA PRO A 501 -10.94 19.68 -0.89
C PRO A 501 -10.22 18.40 -1.35
N LEU A 502 -9.55 18.44 -2.51
CA LEU A 502 -9.02 17.24 -3.17
C LEU A 502 -7.49 17.26 -3.31
N PHE A 503 -6.84 16.19 -2.84
CA PHE A 503 -5.51 15.80 -3.31
C PHE A 503 -5.67 14.68 -4.34
N VAL A 504 -5.06 14.85 -5.50
CA VAL A 504 -5.22 13.97 -6.65
C VAL A 504 -3.84 13.58 -7.18
N TRP A 505 -3.64 12.29 -7.44
CA TRP A 505 -2.51 11.80 -8.22
C TRP A 505 -3.02 11.17 -9.52
N LEU A 506 -2.67 11.76 -10.66
CA LEU A 506 -2.82 11.19 -11.98
C LEU A 506 -1.47 10.68 -12.45
N HIS A 507 -1.38 9.41 -12.83
CA HIS A 507 -0.19 8.86 -13.48
C HIS A 507 -0.52 8.44 -14.90
N LEU A 508 0.25 8.93 -15.86
CA LEU A 508 0.20 8.60 -17.28
C LEU A 508 1.44 7.77 -17.65
N PHE A 509 1.23 6.77 -18.51
CA PHE A 509 2.29 5.81 -18.92
C PHE A 509 2.71 6.02 -20.38
N ASP A 510 2.05 6.95 -21.06
CA ASP A 510 1.97 7.02 -22.52
C ASP A 510 3.33 7.37 -23.17
N ALA A 511 4.23 8.04 -22.45
CA ALA A 511 5.61 8.30 -22.92
C ALA A 511 6.60 7.12 -22.69
N HIS A 512 6.21 6.06 -21.97
CA HIS A 512 7.02 4.84 -21.77
C HIS A 512 6.81 3.86 -22.94
N ALA A 513 7.81 3.03 -23.25
CA ALA A 513 7.68 1.96 -24.25
C ALA A 513 6.57 0.93 -23.89
N PRO A 514 5.86 0.33 -24.86
CA PRO A 514 6.04 0.46 -26.30
C PRO A 514 5.51 1.81 -26.83
N TYR A 515 6.25 2.43 -27.75
CA TYR A 515 5.82 3.68 -28.38
C TYR A 515 4.86 3.38 -29.55
N GLU A 516 3.57 3.48 -29.28
CA GLU A 516 2.43 3.19 -30.18
C GLU A 516 1.51 4.43 -30.29
N PRO A 517 2.02 5.61 -30.70
CA PRO A 517 1.26 6.86 -30.72
C PRO A 517 0.04 6.76 -31.64
N SER A 518 -1.00 7.53 -31.31
CA SER A 518 -2.24 7.55 -32.12
C SER A 518 -1.95 7.91 -33.58
N ALA A 519 -2.83 7.47 -34.48
CA ALA A 519 -2.64 7.61 -35.93
C ALA A 519 -2.52 9.07 -36.44
N GLU A 520 -2.88 10.07 -35.63
CA GLU A 520 -2.67 11.48 -35.94
C GLU A 520 -1.24 11.96 -35.63
N PHE A 521 -0.52 11.27 -34.73
CA PHE A 521 0.82 11.60 -34.28
C PHE A 521 1.93 10.65 -34.83
N ASP A 522 1.61 9.41 -35.26
CA ASP A 522 2.59 8.40 -35.77
C ASP A 522 3.60 8.94 -36.80
N ARG A 523 3.21 9.90 -37.64
CA ARG A 523 4.11 10.50 -38.66
C ARG A 523 4.39 11.98 -38.45
N LEU A 524 4.17 12.49 -37.24
CA LEU A 524 4.41 13.90 -36.93
C LEU A 524 5.90 14.27 -36.99
N TYR A 525 6.78 13.38 -36.50
CA TYR A 525 8.23 13.60 -36.43
C TYR A 525 9.04 12.65 -37.34
N TYR A 526 8.38 11.85 -38.18
CA TYR A 526 9.05 10.93 -39.11
C TYR A 526 8.47 11.01 -40.52
N ASP A 527 9.36 10.97 -41.52
CA ASP A 527 9.01 11.03 -42.94
C ASP A 527 8.08 9.86 -43.33
N ALA A 528 6.82 10.17 -43.58
CA ALA A 528 5.79 9.20 -43.95
C ALA A 528 6.10 8.41 -45.24
N THR A 529 7.06 8.85 -46.06
CA THR A 529 7.48 8.13 -47.28
C THR A 529 8.57 7.09 -47.02
N ARG A 530 9.18 7.08 -45.82
CA ARG A 530 10.24 6.13 -45.45
C ARG A 530 9.68 4.90 -44.76
N ASP A 531 10.20 3.75 -45.17
CA ASP A 531 10.07 2.50 -44.44
C ASP A 531 11.25 2.36 -43.45
N PRO A 532 11.00 2.46 -42.13
CA PRO A 532 12.05 2.39 -41.11
C PRO A 532 12.62 0.97 -40.90
N PHE A 533 12.04 -0.05 -41.55
CA PHE A 533 12.52 -1.43 -41.57
C PHE A 533 13.31 -1.78 -42.85
N ALA A 534 13.30 -0.90 -43.86
CA ALA A 534 13.92 -1.16 -45.17
C ALA A 534 15.40 -0.77 -45.30
N LEU A 535 15.98 -0.02 -44.35
CA LEU A 535 17.40 0.37 -44.42
C LEU A 535 18.35 -0.84 -44.53
N ASP A 536 19.54 -0.62 -45.07
CA ASP A 536 20.62 -1.61 -45.03
C ASP A 536 21.90 -0.92 -44.53
N PHE A 537 22.49 -1.49 -43.48
CA PHE A 537 23.73 -1.00 -42.87
C PHE A 537 24.96 -1.79 -43.33
N GLY A 538 24.81 -2.95 -43.98
CA GLY A 538 25.92 -3.84 -44.33
C GLY A 538 26.68 -4.45 -43.14
N HIS A 539 26.28 -4.13 -41.91
CA HIS A 539 26.82 -4.62 -40.63
C HIS A 539 25.67 -4.69 -39.59
N PRO A 540 25.88 -5.29 -38.40
CA PRO A 540 24.88 -5.22 -37.33
C PRO A 540 24.52 -3.77 -37.02
N GLY A 541 23.22 -3.46 -37.03
CA GLY A 541 22.72 -2.12 -36.68
C GLY A 541 22.79 -1.85 -35.17
N PRO A 542 22.49 -0.61 -34.74
CA PRO A 542 22.23 -0.30 -33.33
C PRO A 542 21.09 -1.17 -32.76
N MET A 543 21.04 -1.32 -31.44
CA MET A 543 19.98 -2.09 -30.78
C MET A 543 18.61 -1.40 -30.96
N ALA A 544 17.67 -2.13 -31.56
CA ALA A 544 16.29 -1.71 -31.68
C ALA A 544 15.56 -1.77 -30.33
N PRO A 545 14.51 -0.95 -30.12
CA PRO A 545 13.58 -1.14 -28.99
C PRO A 545 13.03 -2.57 -28.99
N ARG A 546 12.82 -3.14 -27.80
CA ARG A 546 12.31 -4.51 -27.63
C ARG A 546 11.01 -4.75 -28.40
N ASP A 547 10.14 -3.75 -28.42
CA ASP A 547 8.79 -3.83 -28.99
C ASP A 547 8.73 -3.42 -30.48
N MET A 548 9.87 -3.04 -31.07
CA MET A 548 10.02 -2.78 -32.51
C MET A 548 11.04 -3.76 -33.16
N PRO A 549 10.78 -5.08 -33.12
CA PRO A 549 11.72 -6.09 -33.60
C PRO A 549 12.00 -5.92 -35.09
N GLY A 550 13.28 -5.90 -35.45
CA GLY A 550 13.73 -5.72 -36.83
C GLY A 550 13.73 -4.28 -37.33
N LEU A 551 13.39 -3.30 -36.47
CA LEU A 551 13.58 -1.88 -36.78
C LEU A 551 15.04 -1.60 -37.14
N LYS A 552 15.24 -0.76 -38.16
CA LYS A 552 16.58 -0.40 -38.63
C LYS A 552 16.86 1.09 -38.48
N ASP A 553 15.89 1.93 -38.82
CA ASP A 553 16.02 3.37 -38.58
C ASP A 553 15.67 3.73 -37.13
N MET A 554 16.67 3.90 -36.28
CA MET A 554 16.47 4.33 -34.89
C MET A 554 15.95 5.78 -34.77
N SER A 555 15.95 6.58 -35.84
CA SER A 555 15.26 7.87 -35.81
C SER A 555 13.73 7.72 -35.81
N TYR A 556 13.20 6.58 -36.29
CA TYR A 556 11.77 6.25 -36.16
C TYR A 556 11.37 6.10 -34.69
N ALA A 557 12.04 5.23 -33.92
CA ALA A 557 11.71 5.04 -32.51
C ALA A 557 11.83 6.33 -31.67
N ARG A 558 12.78 7.22 -32.00
CA ARG A 558 12.87 8.56 -31.39
C ARG A 558 11.69 9.46 -31.78
N ALA A 559 11.26 9.40 -33.02
CA ALA A 559 10.08 10.11 -33.50
C ALA A 559 8.78 9.58 -32.87
N GLN A 560 8.67 8.26 -32.64
CA GLN A 560 7.53 7.69 -31.91
C GLN A 560 7.50 8.17 -30.45
N TYR A 561 8.63 8.16 -29.72
CA TYR A 561 8.70 8.72 -28.36
C TYR A 561 8.29 10.21 -28.32
N ALA A 562 8.76 11.02 -29.27
CA ALA A 562 8.34 12.42 -29.41
C ALA A 562 6.84 12.57 -29.73
N ALA A 563 6.28 11.68 -30.54
CA ALA A 563 4.86 11.63 -30.87
C ALA A 563 4.01 11.25 -29.65
N GLU A 564 4.47 10.32 -28.80
CA GLU A 564 3.80 9.98 -27.53
C GLU A 564 3.77 11.16 -26.56
N VAL A 565 4.89 11.88 -26.41
CA VAL A 565 4.93 13.11 -25.59
C VAL A 565 3.94 14.15 -26.11
N THR A 566 3.79 14.29 -27.43
CA THR A 566 2.81 15.20 -28.05
C THR A 566 1.36 14.73 -27.85
N GLY A 567 1.11 13.42 -27.92
CA GLY A 567 -0.21 12.84 -27.66
C GLY A 567 -0.63 13.00 -26.19
N LEU A 568 0.29 12.78 -25.26
CA LEU A 568 0.10 13.00 -23.83
C LEU A 568 -0.19 14.48 -23.51
N ASP A 569 0.51 15.42 -24.17
CA ASP A 569 0.26 16.86 -24.04
C ASP A 569 -1.18 17.23 -24.42
N ALA A 570 -1.61 16.85 -25.63
CA ALA A 570 -2.97 17.13 -26.13
C ALA A 570 -4.06 16.52 -25.24
N LEU A 571 -3.82 15.32 -24.73
CA LEU A 571 -4.70 14.55 -23.83
C LEU A 571 -4.94 15.25 -22.47
N LEU A 572 -4.05 16.13 -22.03
CA LEU A 572 -4.19 16.89 -20.79
C LEU A 572 -5.06 18.15 -20.92
N GLU A 573 -5.32 18.66 -22.13
CA GLU A 573 -6.04 19.93 -22.34
C GLU A 573 -7.42 19.98 -21.64
N PRO A 574 -8.33 18.99 -21.81
CA PRO A 574 -9.67 19.06 -21.22
C PRO A 574 -9.63 19.09 -19.69
N LEU A 575 -8.71 18.31 -19.10
CA LEU A 575 -8.53 18.21 -17.65
C LEU A 575 -7.97 19.52 -17.05
N LEU A 576 -6.97 20.11 -17.70
CA LEU A 576 -6.29 21.32 -17.22
C LEU A 576 -7.15 22.58 -17.35
N GLU A 577 -8.09 22.61 -18.30
CA GLU A 577 -9.05 23.70 -18.48
C GLU A 577 -10.33 23.56 -17.64
N LEU A 578 -10.51 22.47 -16.88
CA LEU A 578 -11.56 22.40 -15.87
C LEU A 578 -11.39 23.56 -14.86
N PRO A 579 -12.45 24.36 -14.57
CA PRO A 579 -12.31 25.57 -13.75
C PRO A 579 -11.65 25.33 -12.38
N ARG A 580 -11.94 24.19 -11.76
CA ARG A 580 -11.38 23.80 -10.46
C ARG A 580 -9.90 23.38 -10.53
N VAL A 581 -9.46 22.81 -11.64
CA VAL A 581 -8.05 22.47 -11.90
C VAL A 581 -7.28 23.74 -12.19
N ARG A 582 -7.82 24.60 -13.08
CA ARG A 582 -7.25 25.90 -13.45
C ARG A 582 -7.12 26.88 -12.27
N ALA A 583 -7.99 26.79 -11.26
CA ALA A 583 -7.92 27.58 -10.03
C ALA A 583 -7.10 26.91 -8.90
N GLY A 584 -6.69 25.65 -9.07
CA GLY A 584 -6.03 24.84 -8.05
C GLY A 584 -4.51 24.94 -8.06
N VAL A 585 -3.88 24.04 -7.30
CA VAL A 585 -2.46 23.72 -7.38
C VAL A 585 -2.31 22.56 -8.36
N VAL A 586 -1.48 22.71 -9.38
CA VAL A 586 -1.16 21.63 -10.34
C VAL A 586 0.35 21.49 -10.44
N ALA A 587 0.86 20.28 -10.28
CA ALA A 587 2.24 19.90 -10.58
C ALA A 587 2.23 18.89 -11.73
N PHE A 588 3.05 19.11 -12.75
CA PHE A 588 3.39 18.13 -13.78
C PHE A 588 4.86 17.77 -13.65
N VAL A 589 5.19 16.48 -13.61
CA VAL A 589 6.57 16.02 -13.42
C VAL A 589 6.84 14.70 -14.15
N GLY A 590 8.03 14.57 -14.75
CA GLY A 590 8.54 13.25 -15.17
C GLY A 590 9.05 12.47 -13.97
N ASP A 591 8.74 11.19 -13.86
CA ASP A 591 9.20 10.39 -12.72
C ASP A 591 10.67 9.96 -12.86
N HIS A 592 11.12 9.71 -14.09
CA HIS A 592 12.50 9.67 -14.59
C HIS A 592 12.51 9.94 -16.10
N GLY A 593 13.67 9.82 -16.75
CA GLY A 593 13.82 9.99 -18.20
C GLY A 593 13.95 8.67 -18.96
N GLU A 594 14.43 8.74 -20.20
CA GLU A 594 14.54 7.63 -21.17
C GLU A 594 15.85 7.72 -21.97
N GLY A 595 16.59 6.61 -22.08
CA GLY A 595 17.77 6.52 -22.95
C GLY A 595 17.36 6.23 -24.40
N LEU A 596 17.64 7.14 -25.34
CA LEU A 596 17.25 7.02 -26.75
C LEU A 596 18.46 6.69 -27.65
N GLY A 597 19.37 5.85 -27.15
CA GLY A 597 20.63 5.46 -27.79
C GLY A 597 21.82 6.37 -27.45
N GLN A 598 21.65 7.38 -26.59
CA GLN A 598 22.77 8.13 -26.03
C GLN A 598 23.60 7.24 -25.08
N TYR A 599 24.93 7.43 -25.08
CA TYR A 599 25.90 6.63 -24.29
C TYR A 599 25.74 5.11 -24.38
N ASP A 600 25.24 4.62 -25.52
CA ASP A 600 24.97 3.21 -25.74
C ASP A 600 23.87 2.64 -24.81
N VAL A 601 22.96 3.48 -24.31
CA VAL A 601 21.71 3.09 -23.62
C VAL A 601 20.55 3.20 -24.62
N HIS A 602 20.08 2.07 -25.16
CA HIS A 602 19.11 2.05 -26.27
C HIS A 602 17.70 1.66 -25.83
N PHE A 603 16.80 2.65 -25.78
CA PHE A 603 15.37 2.53 -25.50
C PHE A 603 15.09 1.80 -24.18
N ASP A 604 15.83 2.22 -23.15
CA ASP A 604 15.76 1.80 -21.76
C ASP A 604 16.29 2.95 -20.89
N HIS A 605 15.91 2.98 -19.61
CA HIS A 605 16.31 3.99 -18.63
C HIS A 605 17.50 3.54 -17.74
N ALA A 606 18.25 2.52 -18.15
CA ALA A 606 19.47 2.05 -17.50
C ALA A 606 20.55 3.14 -17.40
N GLU A 607 21.36 3.04 -16.35
CA GLU A 607 22.38 4.01 -15.98
C GLU A 607 21.89 5.45 -15.68
N LEU A 608 22.78 6.25 -15.10
CA LEU A 608 22.48 7.59 -14.59
C LEU A 608 23.11 8.67 -15.47
N TYR A 609 22.48 8.97 -16.60
CA TYR A 609 22.84 10.07 -17.49
C TYR A 609 21.78 11.18 -17.42
N PRO A 610 22.04 12.43 -17.85
CA PRO A 610 21.02 13.49 -17.87
C PRO A 610 19.70 13.02 -18.50
N GLU A 611 19.78 12.27 -19.60
CA GLU A 611 18.66 11.71 -20.34
C GLU A 611 17.79 10.73 -19.55
N THR A 612 18.32 10.05 -18.53
CA THR A 612 17.55 9.08 -17.72
C THR A 612 17.07 9.63 -16.38
N VAL A 613 17.52 10.82 -15.96
CA VAL A 613 17.16 11.37 -14.63
C VAL A 613 16.85 12.88 -14.59
N ALA A 614 17.15 13.66 -15.63
CA ALA A 614 16.65 15.02 -15.74
C ALA A 614 15.22 15.00 -16.31
N VAL A 615 14.28 15.56 -15.55
CA VAL A 615 12.84 15.44 -15.81
C VAL A 615 12.20 16.83 -15.90
N PRO A 616 11.13 17.02 -16.69
CA PRO A 616 10.38 18.27 -16.65
C PRO A 616 9.73 18.41 -15.28
N LEU A 617 9.62 19.64 -14.80
CA LEU A 617 8.83 19.96 -13.62
C LEU A 617 8.16 21.32 -13.80
N ILE A 618 6.83 21.30 -13.92
CA ILE A 618 5.98 22.47 -14.00
C ILE A 618 5.12 22.54 -12.73
N LEU A 619 5.01 23.72 -12.12
CA LEU A 619 4.21 23.95 -10.92
C LEU A 619 3.37 25.23 -11.07
N THR A 620 2.05 25.10 -11.03
CA THR A 620 1.11 26.22 -11.05
C THR A 620 0.32 26.27 -9.75
N ALA A 621 0.15 27.46 -9.19
CA ALA A 621 -0.70 27.73 -8.03
C ALA A 621 -1.03 29.23 -7.98
N PRO A 622 -2.11 29.67 -7.33
CA PRO A 622 -2.43 31.10 -7.15
C PRO A 622 -1.33 31.92 -6.46
N ALA A 623 -0.41 31.28 -5.73
CA ALA A 623 0.72 31.91 -5.06
C ALA A 623 2.02 31.97 -5.90
N ILE A 624 2.04 31.36 -7.08
CA ILE A 624 3.22 31.31 -7.97
C ILE A 624 3.10 32.42 -9.00
N THR A 625 4.22 33.09 -9.29
CA THR A 625 4.28 34.11 -10.34
C THR A 625 4.25 33.43 -11.72
N PRO A 626 3.28 33.75 -12.61
CA PRO A 626 3.21 33.15 -13.94
C PRO A 626 4.44 33.46 -14.80
N GLY A 627 4.88 32.49 -15.60
CA GLY A 627 6.05 32.61 -16.47
C GLY A 627 7.39 32.58 -15.73
N THR A 628 7.43 32.05 -14.50
CA THR A 628 8.69 31.90 -13.75
C THR A 628 9.54 30.80 -14.36
N LEU A 629 10.78 31.12 -14.73
CA LEU A 629 11.81 30.13 -15.07
C LEU A 629 12.74 29.99 -13.87
N ASP A 630 12.84 28.77 -13.33
CA ASP A 630 13.62 28.47 -12.13
C ASP A 630 14.79 27.55 -12.46
N GLU A 631 15.99 28.13 -12.50
CA GLU A 631 17.26 27.44 -12.77
C GLU A 631 17.87 26.80 -11.51
N ARG A 632 17.23 26.91 -10.34
CA ARG A 632 17.80 26.39 -9.08
C ARG A 632 17.81 24.86 -9.11
N PRO A 633 18.85 24.21 -8.56
CA PRO A 633 18.95 22.75 -8.56
C PRO A 633 17.91 22.12 -7.62
N VAL A 634 16.94 21.40 -8.19
CA VAL A 634 15.85 20.74 -7.46
C VAL A 634 15.83 19.22 -7.68
N LEU A 635 15.08 18.52 -6.82
CA LEU A 635 14.79 17.08 -6.92
C LEU A 635 13.27 16.85 -6.88
N SER A 636 12.74 15.94 -7.70
CA SER A 636 11.30 15.64 -7.71
C SER A 636 10.77 15.16 -6.35
N LEU A 637 11.61 14.54 -5.51
CA LEU A 637 11.25 14.12 -4.14
C LEU A 637 10.78 15.26 -3.23
N ASP A 638 11.20 16.50 -3.50
CA ASP A 638 10.85 17.69 -2.72
C ASP A 638 9.42 18.21 -3.06
N LEU A 639 8.74 17.61 -4.04
CA LEU A 639 7.36 17.95 -4.41
C LEU A 639 6.37 17.77 -3.26
N GLY A 640 6.39 16.64 -2.54
CA GLY A 640 5.36 16.36 -1.54
C GLY A 640 5.29 17.40 -0.41
N ARG A 641 6.45 17.91 0.03
CA ARG A 641 6.55 19.04 0.97
C ARG A 641 5.96 20.32 0.36
N THR A 642 6.33 20.61 -0.88
CA THR A 642 5.88 21.79 -1.62
C THR A 642 4.36 21.82 -1.83
N LEU A 643 3.75 20.68 -2.17
CA LEU A 643 2.31 20.55 -2.34
C LEU A 643 1.55 20.73 -1.03
N LEU A 644 2.08 20.24 0.10
CA LEU A 644 1.53 20.51 1.42
C LEU A 644 1.61 22.00 1.78
N ASP A 645 2.71 22.69 1.47
CA ASP A 645 2.85 24.13 1.75
C ASP A 645 1.81 24.96 0.95
N LEU A 646 1.69 24.68 -0.35
CA LEU A 646 0.72 25.33 -1.25
C LEU A 646 -0.74 25.01 -0.87
N ALA A 647 -0.99 23.89 -0.20
CA ALA A 647 -2.29 23.53 0.36
C ALA A 647 -2.60 24.18 1.72
N GLY A 648 -1.69 24.98 2.28
CA GLY A 648 -1.81 25.55 3.63
C GLY A 648 -1.51 24.56 4.77
N LEU A 649 -0.85 23.44 4.46
CA LEU A 649 -0.50 22.35 5.39
C LEU A 649 1.00 22.38 5.76
N GLY A 650 1.59 23.58 5.84
CA GLY A 650 2.99 23.82 6.20
C GLY A 650 3.45 23.08 7.46
N GLU A 651 2.63 23.15 8.52
CA GLU A 651 2.90 22.56 9.83
C GLU A 651 2.85 21.02 9.88
N VAL A 652 2.31 20.35 8.85
CA VAL A 652 2.19 18.89 8.83
C VAL A 652 3.57 18.25 8.64
N PRO A 653 4.08 17.41 9.57
CA PRO A 653 5.42 16.84 9.44
C PRO A 653 5.54 15.91 8.23
N PHE A 654 6.32 16.34 7.24
CA PHE A 654 6.59 15.58 6.02
C PHE A 654 8.06 15.79 5.59
N PRO A 655 8.78 14.73 5.17
CA PRO A 655 10.16 14.82 4.68
C PRO A 655 10.31 15.66 3.40
N GLY A 656 11.56 15.91 2.99
CA GLY A 656 11.89 16.79 1.88
C GLY A 656 11.94 18.27 2.27
N ARG A 657 12.16 19.14 1.29
CA ARG A 657 12.20 20.60 1.40
C ARG A 657 11.18 21.22 0.45
N SER A 658 10.70 22.43 0.76
CA SER A 658 9.85 23.16 -0.18
C SER A 658 10.66 23.68 -1.35
N LEU A 659 10.21 23.47 -2.59
CA LEU A 659 10.81 24.07 -3.78
C LEU A 659 10.66 25.60 -3.79
N LEU A 660 9.69 26.13 -3.03
CA LEU A 660 9.48 27.56 -2.82
C LEU A 660 10.41 28.17 -1.75
N SER A 661 11.18 27.34 -1.03
CA SER A 661 12.19 27.81 -0.08
C SER A 661 13.50 28.19 -0.77
N GLU A 662 14.49 28.69 -0.02
CA GLU A 662 15.84 28.91 -0.54
C GLU A 662 16.44 27.61 -1.14
N ALA A 663 17.35 27.79 -2.10
CA ALA A 663 17.95 26.68 -2.84
C ALA A 663 18.60 25.63 -1.92
N ARG A 664 18.67 24.37 -2.39
CA ARG A 664 19.40 23.32 -1.71
C ARG A 664 20.89 23.64 -1.74
N ALA A 665 21.51 23.73 -0.56
CA ALA A 665 22.96 23.87 -0.44
C ALA A 665 23.62 22.50 -0.62
N GLY A 666 24.64 22.45 -1.48
CA GLY A 666 25.42 21.24 -1.76
C GLY A 666 24.77 20.28 -2.76
N PRO A 667 25.41 19.13 -2.99
CA PRO A 667 25.07 18.22 -4.08
C PRO A 667 23.66 17.63 -4.01
N ARG A 668 23.07 17.43 -5.18
CA ARG A 668 21.97 16.48 -5.38
C ARG A 668 22.56 15.09 -5.62
N PHE A 669 21.85 14.07 -5.14
CA PHE A 669 22.26 12.68 -5.25
C PHE A 669 21.14 11.86 -5.88
N VAL A 670 21.52 10.78 -6.58
CA VAL A 670 20.63 9.89 -7.33
C VAL A 670 21.18 8.46 -7.26
N ILE A 671 20.31 7.45 -7.21
CA ILE A 671 20.68 6.02 -7.17
C ILE A 671 19.94 5.26 -8.26
N SER A 672 20.63 4.39 -9.01
CA SER A 672 20.02 3.64 -10.11
C SER A 672 19.29 2.37 -9.66
N SER A 673 18.59 1.76 -10.63
CA SER A 673 17.99 0.44 -10.51
C SER A 673 18.93 -0.61 -9.95
N GLY A 674 18.44 -1.38 -8.98
CA GLY A 674 19.22 -2.38 -8.24
C GLY A 674 20.37 -1.78 -7.41
N GLY A 675 20.48 -0.45 -7.31
CA GLY A 675 21.63 0.22 -6.70
C GLY A 675 22.94 -0.01 -7.45
N ARG A 676 22.88 -0.23 -8.78
CA ARG A 676 24.06 -0.57 -9.62
C ARG A 676 25.07 0.57 -9.74
N SER A 677 24.59 1.81 -9.66
CA SER A 677 25.36 3.04 -9.84
C SER A 677 24.75 4.18 -9.01
N ALA A 678 25.57 5.18 -8.72
CA ALA A 678 25.18 6.38 -7.98
C ALA A 678 25.73 7.63 -8.66
N LEU A 679 25.02 8.75 -8.49
CA LEU A 679 25.35 10.03 -9.11
C LEU A 679 25.34 11.14 -8.06
N ALA A 680 26.29 12.06 -8.19
CA ALA A 680 26.34 13.33 -7.47
C ALA A 680 26.41 14.50 -8.46
N VAL A 681 25.55 15.49 -8.29
CA VAL A 681 25.53 16.72 -9.10
C VAL A 681 25.77 17.92 -8.19
N ASP A 682 26.81 18.70 -8.46
CA ASP A 682 27.19 19.89 -7.67
C ASP A 682 27.58 21.06 -8.59
N GLY A 683 26.70 22.06 -8.68
CA GLY A 683 26.80 23.13 -9.68
C GLY A 683 26.85 22.55 -11.11
N PRO A 684 27.84 22.94 -11.94
CA PRO A 684 27.97 22.41 -13.30
C PRO A 684 28.52 20.98 -13.34
N TRP A 685 28.98 20.41 -12.22
CA TRP A 685 29.69 19.14 -12.24
C TRP A 685 28.77 17.96 -11.98
N MET A 686 28.96 16.89 -12.75
CA MET A 686 28.26 15.62 -12.62
C MET A 686 29.29 14.50 -12.41
N LEU A 687 29.23 13.80 -11.27
CA LEU A 687 30.08 12.63 -10.98
C LEU A 687 29.23 11.37 -10.86
N ARG A 688 29.52 10.37 -11.69
CA ARG A 688 28.94 9.02 -11.62
C ARG A 688 29.93 8.05 -10.96
N LEU A 689 29.40 7.11 -10.19
CA LEU A 689 30.15 6.05 -9.52
C LEU A 689 29.42 4.72 -9.69
N GLN A 690 30.08 3.74 -10.29
CA GLN A 690 29.57 2.38 -10.41
C GLN A 690 29.66 1.65 -9.07
N LEU A 691 28.56 1.11 -8.56
CA LEU A 691 28.52 0.41 -7.26
C LEU A 691 28.55 -1.11 -7.40
N THR A 692 28.26 -1.63 -8.59
CA THR A 692 28.39 -3.05 -8.94
C THR A 692 29.06 -3.22 -10.30
N GLU A 693 29.95 -4.21 -10.42
CA GLU A 693 30.37 -4.69 -11.74
C GLU A 693 29.17 -5.31 -12.46
N HIS A 694 28.86 -4.84 -13.67
CA HIS A 694 27.73 -5.32 -14.45
C HIS A 694 27.87 -5.02 -15.95
N HIS A 695 27.13 -5.77 -16.76
CA HIS A 695 26.85 -5.43 -18.15
C HIS A 695 25.39 -4.98 -18.25
N GLY A 696 25.13 -3.89 -18.97
CA GLY A 696 23.76 -3.42 -19.19
C GLY A 696 23.02 -4.35 -20.16
N THR A 697 21.74 -4.66 -19.87
CA THR A 697 20.89 -5.45 -20.78
C THR A 697 20.70 -4.76 -22.13
N TYR A 698 20.72 -3.42 -22.14
CA TYR A 698 20.55 -2.56 -23.31
C TYR A 698 21.78 -1.68 -23.58
N THR A 699 22.97 -2.15 -23.16
CA THR A 699 24.27 -1.51 -23.43
C THR A 699 25.30 -2.54 -23.86
N SER A 700 26.04 -2.28 -24.94
CA SER A 700 27.22 -3.07 -25.30
C SER A 700 28.41 -2.84 -24.34
N ARG A 701 28.43 -1.71 -23.62
CA ARG A 701 29.42 -1.40 -22.57
C ARG A 701 29.28 -2.32 -21.34
N GLY A 702 30.42 -2.76 -20.81
CA GLY A 702 30.52 -3.29 -19.44
C GLY A 702 31.05 -2.22 -18.49
N TYR A 703 30.55 -2.21 -17.25
CA TYR A 703 30.91 -1.25 -16.22
C TYR A 703 31.66 -1.94 -15.08
N ALA A 704 32.85 -1.42 -14.76
CA ALA A 704 33.70 -1.99 -13.71
C ALA A 704 33.32 -1.47 -12.31
N LEU A 705 33.54 -2.28 -11.28
CA LEU A 705 33.25 -1.91 -9.89
C LEU A 705 34.00 -0.62 -9.49
N HIS A 706 33.26 0.38 -9.02
CA HIS A 706 33.76 1.71 -8.65
C HIS A 706 34.46 2.50 -9.76
N GLU A 707 34.24 2.15 -11.03
CA GLU A 707 34.48 3.05 -12.16
C GLU A 707 33.81 4.40 -11.88
N THR A 708 34.55 5.49 -12.12
CA THR A 708 34.17 6.84 -11.72
C THR A 708 34.35 7.74 -12.93
N GLU A 709 33.28 8.44 -13.32
CA GLU A 709 33.25 9.34 -14.47
C GLU A 709 32.81 10.75 -14.00
N LEU A 710 33.46 11.80 -14.52
CA LEU A 710 33.17 13.20 -14.20
C LEU A 710 32.90 13.99 -15.48
N PHE A 711 31.85 14.80 -15.47
CA PHE A 711 31.45 15.66 -16.60
C PHE A 711 31.21 17.10 -16.13
N ASP A 712 31.41 18.06 -17.05
CA ASP A 712 31.02 19.47 -16.90
C ASP A 712 29.77 19.72 -17.76
N ARG A 713 28.60 19.78 -17.11
CA ARG A 713 27.29 19.95 -17.75
C ARG A 713 27.09 21.32 -18.41
N VAL A 714 27.94 22.31 -18.13
CA VAL A 714 27.80 23.65 -18.73
C VAL A 714 28.69 23.77 -19.96
N ALA A 715 29.90 23.23 -19.91
CA ALA A 715 30.77 23.13 -21.08
C ALA A 715 30.35 22.02 -22.07
N ASP A 716 29.73 20.96 -21.55
CA ASP A 716 29.26 19.78 -22.29
C ASP A 716 27.92 19.28 -21.71
N PRO A 717 26.78 19.92 -22.05
CA PRO A 717 25.46 19.53 -21.56
C PRO A 717 25.07 18.09 -21.90
N ALA A 718 25.62 17.54 -22.99
CA ALA A 718 25.44 16.17 -23.43
C ALA A 718 26.51 15.20 -22.88
N CYS A 719 27.24 15.61 -21.82
CA CYS A 719 28.18 14.82 -21.01
C CYS A 719 29.05 13.81 -21.78
N ARG A 720 29.52 14.16 -22.99
CA ARG A 720 30.26 13.26 -23.89
C ARG A 720 31.73 13.13 -23.50
N ARG A 721 32.29 14.12 -22.81
CA ARG A 721 33.70 14.19 -22.43
C ARG A 721 33.88 13.83 -20.95
N GLU A 722 34.42 12.63 -20.73
CA GLU A 722 34.92 12.17 -19.42
C GLU A 722 36.13 13.04 -19.00
N LEU A 723 36.11 13.58 -17.78
CA LEU A 723 37.11 14.52 -17.24
C LEU A 723 37.80 14.03 -15.95
N SER A 724 37.53 12.81 -15.47
CA SER A 724 38.03 12.30 -14.17
C SER A 724 39.56 12.33 -14.05
N ALA A 725 40.25 12.03 -15.15
CA ALA A 725 41.70 12.07 -15.25
C ALA A 725 42.27 13.49 -15.38
N GLU A 726 41.51 14.40 -15.98
CA GLU A 726 41.89 15.82 -16.16
C GLU A 726 41.62 16.67 -14.92
N GLN A 727 40.62 16.30 -14.11
CA GLN A 727 40.15 17.03 -12.92
C GLN A 727 40.27 16.17 -11.64
N PRO A 728 41.46 15.61 -11.31
CA PRO A 728 41.58 14.56 -10.29
C PRO A 728 41.21 15.02 -8.87
N GLU A 729 41.52 16.26 -8.49
CA GLU A 729 41.17 16.80 -7.17
C GLU A 729 39.66 17.01 -7.01
N ARG A 730 38.99 17.46 -8.08
CA ARG A 730 37.53 17.62 -8.10
C ARG A 730 36.82 16.28 -8.05
N THR A 731 37.29 15.33 -8.85
CA THR A 731 36.77 13.96 -8.86
C THR A 731 36.92 13.33 -7.47
N ARG A 732 38.09 13.46 -6.82
CA ARG A 732 38.31 13.00 -5.45
C ARG A 732 37.31 13.63 -4.47
N ALA A 733 37.13 14.96 -4.51
CA ALA A 733 36.25 15.67 -3.59
C ALA A 733 34.77 15.27 -3.75
N MET A 734 34.25 15.29 -4.98
CA MET A 734 32.86 14.90 -5.27
C MET A 734 32.61 13.42 -4.96
N ARG A 735 33.55 12.54 -5.32
CA ARG A 735 33.46 11.10 -5.01
C ARG A 735 33.46 10.86 -3.50
N ALA A 736 34.32 11.54 -2.74
CA ALA A 736 34.32 11.45 -1.28
C ALA A 736 32.99 11.92 -0.68
N GLY A 737 32.40 13.00 -1.21
CA GLY A 737 31.06 13.46 -0.82
C GLY A 737 29.96 12.42 -1.11
N LEU A 738 29.97 11.82 -2.31
CA LEU A 738 29.03 10.76 -2.70
C LEU A 738 29.16 9.50 -1.84
N VAL A 739 30.38 9.03 -1.60
CA VAL A 739 30.63 7.87 -0.73
C VAL A 739 30.21 8.17 0.72
N ALA A 740 30.55 9.35 1.25
CA ALA A 740 30.12 9.75 2.60
C ALA A 740 28.60 9.91 2.74
N TRP A 741 27.89 10.21 1.65
CA TRP A 741 26.43 10.22 1.60
C TRP A 741 25.85 8.80 1.48
N LEU A 742 26.45 7.91 0.69
CA LEU A 742 26.08 6.48 0.61
C LEU A 742 26.23 5.78 1.97
N SER A 743 27.35 5.98 2.67
CA SER A 743 27.62 5.39 4.00
C SER A 743 26.68 5.85 5.12
N ARG A 744 25.78 6.81 4.85
CA ARG A 744 24.74 7.29 5.78
C ARG A 744 23.34 6.72 5.48
N ALA A 745 23.24 5.75 4.58
CA ALA A 745 21.98 5.09 4.26
C ALA A 745 21.31 4.50 5.52
N SER A 746 20.03 4.81 5.73
CA SER A 746 19.23 4.22 6.81
C SER A 746 18.58 2.90 6.36
N THR A 747 18.37 1.98 7.31
CA THR A 747 17.55 0.78 7.09
C THR A 747 16.13 0.92 7.63
N GLU A 748 15.76 2.08 8.18
CA GLU A 748 14.46 2.30 8.85
C GLU A 748 13.27 2.32 7.87
N GLY A 749 13.51 2.65 6.60
CA GLY A 749 12.49 2.74 5.54
C GLY A 749 12.39 1.52 4.61
N GLN A 750 13.03 0.39 4.95
CA GLN A 750 13.07 -0.80 4.10
C GLN A 750 11.68 -1.35 3.77
N GLY A 751 11.44 -1.56 2.48
CA GLY A 751 10.26 -2.26 1.95
C GLY A 751 10.49 -3.77 1.83
N GLU A 752 9.42 -4.54 1.70
CA GLU A 752 9.50 -5.98 1.39
C GLU A 752 9.37 -6.18 -0.14
N ALA A 753 10.25 -6.96 -0.75
CA ALA A 753 10.20 -7.28 -2.16
C ALA A 753 9.18 -8.41 -2.43
N LEU A 754 8.36 -8.26 -3.47
CA LEU A 754 7.47 -9.31 -3.95
C LEU A 754 8.23 -10.21 -4.94
N GLU A 755 8.31 -11.49 -4.60
CA GLU A 755 9.02 -12.54 -5.35
C GLU A 755 8.04 -13.61 -5.87
N ASP A 756 6.85 -13.17 -6.29
CA ASP A 756 5.82 -14.03 -6.87
C ASP A 756 5.80 -14.00 -8.42
N GLU A 757 5.38 -15.12 -9.01
CA GLU A 757 5.37 -15.36 -10.46
C GLU A 757 4.46 -14.36 -11.21
N ASP A 758 3.32 -13.96 -10.64
CA ASP A 758 2.40 -12.99 -11.26
C ASP A 758 3.05 -11.60 -11.31
N THR A 759 3.72 -11.17 -10.23
CA THR A 759 4.48 -9.91 -10.19
C THR A 759 5.66 -9.95 -11.15
N GLY A 760 6.39 -11.06 -11.23
CA GLY A 760 7.50 -11.25 -12.17
C GLY A 760 7.06 -11.17 -13.64
N ALA A 761 5.99 -11.87 -14.01
CA ALA A 761 5.45 -11.85 -15.36
C ALA A 761 4.93 -10.46 -15.75
N MET A 762 4.18 -9.79 -14.86
CA MET A 762 3.69 -8.43 -15.06
C MET A 762 4.84 -7.42 -15.29
N LEU A 763 5.90 -7.48 -14.47
CA LEU A 763 7.05 -6.59 -14.63
C LEU A 763 7.84 -6.89 -15.92
N ALA A 764 7.89 -8.16 -16.35
CA ALA A 764 8.57 -8.54 -17.58
C ALA A 764 7.82 -8.13 -18.87
N GLU A 765 6.48 -8.06 -18.80
CA GLU A 765 5.61 -7.52 -19.85
C GLU A 765 5.70 -5.98 -19.92
N LEU A 766 5.86 -5.30 -18.77
CA LEU A 766 6.14 -3.85 -18.67
C LEU A 766 7.59 -3.45 -19.01
N GLY A 767 8.37 -4.31 -19.69
CA GLY A 767 9.76 -4.02 -20.06
C GLY A 767 10.82 -4.29 -18.97
N TYR A 768 10.48 -4.21 -17.68
CA TYR A 768 11.42 -4.32 -16.53
C TYR A 768 12.05 -5.72 -16.28
N ALA A 769 12.04 -6.61 -17.27
CA ALA A 769 12.67 -7.93 -17.19
C ALA A 769 14.20 -7.82 -17.02
N GLY A 770 14.77 -8.52 -16.04
CA GLY A 770 16.23 -8.60 -15.89
C GLY A 770 16.90 -7.44 -15.14
N MET A 771 16.13 -6.54 -14.52
CA MET A 771 16.63 -5.65 -13.46
C MET A 771 16.92 -6.47 -12.19
N THR A 772 18.06 -7.17 -12.21
CA THR A 772 18.46 -8.24 -11.27
C THR A 772 18.80 -7.80 -9.85
N GLU A 773 18.78 -8.80 -8.97
CA GLU A 773 18.96 -8.73 -7.52
C GLU A 773 20.19 -7.93 -7.04
N MET A 774 19.93 -6.96 -6.17
CA MET A 774 20.94 -6.46 -5.24
C MET A 774 21.09 -7.47 -4.10
N LYS A 775 22.26 -8.10 -3.94
CA LYS A 775 22.55 -8.89 -2.73
C LYS A 775 22.57 -7.96 -1.51
N ALA A 776 21.98 -8.40 -0.40
CA ALA A 776 21.73 -7.59 0.79
C ALA A 776 22.98 -7.29 1.65
N SER A 777 24.10 -6.90 1.03
CA SER A 777 25.27 -6.33 1.70
C SER A 777 25.14 -4.81 1.77
N VAL A 778 24.92 -4.28 2.98
CA VAL A 778 24.63 -2.86 3.27
C VAL A 778 25.79 -1.88 2.96
N LEU A 779 26.96 -2.40 2.59
CA LEU A 779 28.13 -1.60 2.23
C LEU A 779 28.14 -1.31 0.73
N TRP A 780 27.57 -0.16 0.34
CA TRP A 780 27.67 0.41 -1.01
C TRP A 780 29.11 0.56 -1.50
N VAL A 781 30.06 0.74 -0.58
CA VAL A 781 31.51 0.75 -0.83
C VAL A 781 32.19 -0.02 0.31
N PRO A 782 32.97 -1.07 0.03
CA PRO A 782 33.73 -1.82 1.04
C PRO A 782 35.07 -1.13 1.37
N ASP A 783 35.59 -1.37 2.58
CA ASP A 783 36.84 -0.76 3.07
C ASP A 783 38.08 -1.11 2.23
N GLU A 784 38.11 -2.30 1.61
CA GLU A 784 39.21 -2.75 0.77
C GLU A 784 38.79 -2.79 -0.72
N CYS A 785 38.96 -1.68 -1.43
CA CYS A 785 38.75 -1.63 -2.88
C CYS A 785 39.89 -0.94 -3.63
N GLU A 786 40.48 -1.63 -4.61
CA GLU A 786 41.59 -1.13 -5.43
C GLU A 786 41.23 0.09 -6.28
N SER A 787 40.02 0.13 -6.86
CA SER A 787 39.52 1.32 -7.56
C SER A 787 39.30 2.51 -6.61
N CYS A 788 38.93 2.26 -5.35
CA CYS A 788 38.89 3.31 -4.32
C CYS A 788 40.28 3.85 -3.97
N ARG A 789 41.32 3.00 -3.91
CA ARG A 789 42.72 3.42 -3.63
C ARG A 789 43.27 4.44 -4.62
N ARG A 790 42.83 4.41 -5.89
CA ARG A 790 43.18 5.45 -6.89
C ARG A 790 42.79 6.87 -6.44
N TRP A 791 41.72 6.97 -5.65
CA TRP A 791 41.13 8.23 -5.19
C TRP A 791 41.49 8.58 -3.75
N GLU A 792 42.17 7.72 -2.99
CA GLU A 792 42.67 8.06 -1.66
C GLU A 792 43.57 9.31 -1.70
N PRO A 793 43.63 10.10 -0.61
CA PRO A 793 44.63 11.14 -0.47
C PRO A 793 46.03 10.52 -0.57
N ARG A 794 46.87 11.00 -1.49
CA ARG A 794 48.30 10.67 -1.45
C ARG A 794 48.86 11.20 -0.12
N ARG A 795 49.42 10.30 0.69
CA ARG A 795 50.08 10.63 1.97
C ARG A 795 51.36 11.43 1.75
#